data_AF-A0A915CHE6-F1
#
_entry.id   AF-A0A915CHE6-F1
#
_cell.length_a   1.000
_cell.length_b   1.000
_cell.length_c   1.000
_cell.angle_alpha   90.00
_cell.angle_beta   90.00
_cell.angle_gamma   90.00
#
_symmetry.space_group_name_H-M   'P 1'
#
loop_
_entity.id
_entity.type
_entity.pdbx_description
1 polymer ?
#
loop_
_entity_poly.entity_id
_entity_poly.type
_entity_poly.pdbx_seq_one_letter_code
_entity_poly.pdbx_strand_id
1 'polypeptide(L)'
;MSDLLRSAFSYFTQASPTTTVSGCKTDHPLVGTAVEVGGLRLKIRSLLAEGGYALVFSAQDAQGNWFALKRQLAADREAANAIIREIRFLRELTGHPAIIRYVQAAHLGPQESGHGRAEFLMLTELCSGGSVVEFLQKKDFTSSQVMKIFYAACSAVRHMHTRNPPITHRDIKVENLLFDSCGFVKLCDFGSATTETFQPDDLWSALQRTQLEEELARHTTPMYRAPELLDLYSNFPIGPPQDIWALGCILFYLCYRKHPFEDSAKLRIINAKYVLPEVETGYNMFHPLIQTTLQVDPRRRPLASDLCERAGALAAAMGVDLTKPVEGLDLPQLAPTASVNATAGQVQRELASHSTEISKNMQSPRLPSAAAHRADHVHEQTAQQQASAMLGAIKGQGMTWLKNIKDRTTAMAQTVQSTYGGRGPDVSFVTSRLVIAPLAEGIPEALASQAEDAMRLSILEQARGQFAIYNLSQRRLRCDYSNRSSETPMPPLGSGITPTLNMLMSVCRNMALFLRQKATNFVVITGPEAQCVLMASVMLLYSGVVEKPLSAIELVCEKRNIPILPPSYHRQLDILRTIVSTDRENLRAMVHNRRVLLDSILISPTPTFNRSRTGCRPIVEIYSAGNKLWTTGKDYEELQSFELPESSKVDLNLGHVPVADDVQVVVYHARWTKMQNRMQQHLMFSASFHANFIDPHTHILEMGRADLDISPDDEGKFGEPFRVGIRVISKMLDRGF
;
A
#
# COMPACT_ATOMS: atom_id res chain seq x y z
N MET A 1 20.67 14.15 7.88
CA MET A 1 20.24 13.00 8.74
C MET A 1 19.37 12.11 7.88
N SER A 2 18.27 12.67 7.41
CA SER A 2 17.63 12.48 6.10
C SER A 2 18.47 11.69 5.10
N ASP A 3 19.68 12.13 4.81
CA ASP A 3 20.65 11.56 3.85
C ASP A 3 20.96 10.06 4.07
N LEU A 4 20.77 9.54 5.29
CA LEU A 4 20.90 8.10 5.60
C LEU A 4 19.76 7.25 5.04
N LEU A 5 18.59 7.83 4.79
CA LEU A 5 17.36 7.17 4.30
C LEU A 5 16.85 7.77 2.97
N ARG A 6 17.30 8.98 2.61
CA ARG A 6 17.00 9.71 1.35
C ARG A 6 17.41 8.99 0.08
N SER A 7 18.17 7.89 0.18
CA SER A 7 18.46 6.99 -0.94
C SER A 7 17.19 6.48 -1.68
N ALA A 8 16.00 6.63 -1.07
CA ALA A 8 14.69 6.37 -1.68
C ALA A 8 13.84 7.62 -2.00
N PHE A 9 14.24 8.82 -1.56
CA PHE A 9 13.40 10.04 -1.61
C PHE A 9 13.84 11.10 -2.62
N SER A 10 15.04 10.99 -3.19
CA SER A 10 15.56 11.92 -4.21
C SER A 10 14.90 11.79 -5.59
N TYR A 11 13.75 11.11 -5.70
CA TYR A 11 13.05 10.87 -6.97
C TYR A 11 11.89 11.83 -7.29
N PHE A 12 11.45 12.69 -6.35
CA PHE A 12 10.25 13.52 -6.57
C PHE A 12 10.35 15.03 -6.31
N THR A 13 11.46 15.59 -5.79
CA THR A 13 11.56 17.05 -5.58
C THR A 13 12.94 17.66 -5.84
N GLN A 14 12.91 18.74 -6.64
CA GLN A 14 13.90 19.82 -6.86
C GLN A 14 15.14 19.55 -7.74
N ALA A 15 15.25 20.39 -8.78
CA ALA A 15 16.49 20.72 -9.51
C ALA A 15 17.34 21.72 -8.67
N SER A 16 18.63 21.95 -8.94
CA SER A 16 19.18 22.63 -10.13
C SER A 16 20.73 22.46 -10.18
N PRO A 17 21.49 23.10 -11.10
CA PRO A 17 21.65 22.59 -12.46
C PRO A 17 23.12 22.41 -12.89
N THR A 18 23.43 21.34 -13.64
CA THR A 18 24.63 21.28 -14.50
C THR A 18 24.45 20.33 -15.69
N THR A 19 25.27 20.51 -16.72
CA THR A 19 24.93 20.12 -18.10
C THR A 19 25.26 18.66 -18.47
N THR A 20 24.42 17.71 -18.07
CA THR A 20 24.33 16.35 -18.65
C THR A 20 22.87 15.89 -18.74
N VAL A 21 22.59 14.76 -19.42
CA VAL A 21 21.22 14.24 -19.58
C VAL A 21 20.59 13.96 -18.22
N SER A 22 19.49 14.66 -17.93
CA SER A 22 18.86 14.73 -16.60
C SER A 22 18.52 13.36 -16.00
N GLY A 23 18.73 13.21 -14.69
CA GLY A 23 18.27 12.07 -13.87
C GLY A 23 19.09 10.78 -13.94
N CYS A 24 19.99 10.63 -14.93
CA CYS A 24 20.72 9.38 -15.15
C CYS A 24 21.76 9.07 -14.06
N LYS A 25 21.55 7.99 -13.27
CA LYS A 25 22.61 7.48 -12.37
C LYS A 25 23.69 6.75 -13.18
N THR A 26 24.91 7.25 -13.16
CA THR A 26 26.09 6.63 -13.78
C THR A 26 26.70 5.51 -12.94
N ASP A 27 26.51 5.55 -11.61
CA ASP A 27 27.35 4.82 -10.65
C ASP A 27 26.84 3.41 -10.34
N HIS A 28 25.85 2.92 -11.10
CA HIS A 28 25.32 1.58 -10.96
C HIS A 28 26.32 0.55 -11.53
N PRO A 29 26.64 -0.57 -10.84
CA PRO A 29 27.75 -1.47 -11.21
C PRO A 29 27.61 -2.24 -12.54
N LEU A 30 26.50 -2.04 -13.27
CA LEU A 30 26.31 -2.55 -14.63
C LEU A 30 26.60 -1.49 -15.71
N VAL A 31 26.73 -0.20 -15.34
CA VAL A 31 27.06 0.85 -16.31
C VAL A 31 28.47 0.64 -16.84
N GLY A 32 28.63 0.75 -18.15
CA GLY A 32 29.88 0.48 -18.85
C GLY A 32 30.12 -0.99 -19.21
N THR A 33 29.36 -1.95 -18.66
CA THR A 33 29.45 -3.36 -19.07
C THR A 33 28.81 -3.58 -20.44
N ALA A 34 29.10 -4.74 -21.04
CA ALA A 34 28.44 -5.21 -22.24
C ALA A 34 27.47 -6.35 -21.90
N VAL A 35 26.30 -6.35 -22.55
CA VAL A 35 25.26 -7.37 -22.45
C VAL A 35 24.81 -7.77 -23.85
N GLU A 36 24.35 -9.00 -24.04
CA GLU A 36 23.83 -9.47 -25.32
C GLU A 36 22.35 -9.80 -25.20
N VAL A 37 21.54 -9.25 -26.12
CA VAL A 37 20.09 -9.50 -26.16
C VAL A 37 19.73 -10.03 -27.54
N GLY A 38 19.72 -11.36 -27.69
CA GLY A 38 19.34 -12.05 -28.92
C GLY A 38 20.28 -11.77 -30.12
N GLY A 39 21.58 -11.69 -29.87
CA GLY A 39 22.60 -11.37 -30.89
C GLY A 39 22.95 -9.89 -30.99
N LEU A 40 22.14 -8.98 -30.42
CA LEU A 40 22.51 -7.57 -30.29
C LEU A 40 23.41 -7.37 -29.06
N ARG A 41 24.70 -7.10 -29.30
CA ARG A 41 25.66 -6.74 -28.24
C ARG A 41 25.59 -5.25 -27.95
N LEU A 42 25.19 -4.93 -26.72
CA LEU A 42 24.91 -3.58 -26.23
C LEU A 42 25.88 -3.21 -25.12
N LYS A 43 26.28 -1.94 -25.05
CA LYS A 43 26.96 -1.34 -23.89
C LYS A 43 25.94 -0.58 -23.04
N ILE A 44 25.88 -0.88 -21.75
CA ILE A 44 25.01 -0.18 -20.80
C ILE A 44 25.62 1.22 -20.52
N ARG A 45 24.79 2.27 -20.56
CA ARG A 45 25.24 3.68 -20.52
C ARG A 45 24.80 4.44 -19.27
N SER A 46 23.58 4.23 -18.79
CA SER A 46 23.09 4.77 -17.51
C SER A 46 21.91 3.95 -16.97
N LEU A 47 21.63 4.05 -15.67
CA LEU A 47 20.35 3.63 -15.11
C LEU A 47 19.32 4.75 -15.33
N LEU A 48 18.16 4.40 -15.88
CA LEU A 48 17.02 5.29 -16.15
C LEU A 48 15.95 5.19 -15.07
N ALA A 49 15.60 3.96 -14.66
CA ALA A 49 14.61 3.71 -13.61
C ALA A 49 14.96 2.46 -12.79
N GLU A 50 14.53 2.46 -11.53
CA GLU A 50 14.84 1.43 -10.52
C GLU A 50 13.55 1.11 -9.74
N GLY A 51 13.03 -0.11 -9.94
CA GLY A 51 11.82 -0.59 -9.26
C GLY A 51 12.04 -1.95 -8.59
N GLY A 52 11.11 -2.37 -7.72
CA GLY A 52 11.26 -3.57 -6.88
C GLY A 52 11.45 -4.89 -7.64
N TYR A 53 11.07 -4.96 -8.91
CA TYR A 53 11.12 -6.17 -9.75
C TYR A 53 11.88 -5.96 -11.08
N ALA A 54 12.29 -4.72 -11.39
CA ALA A 54 12.87 -4.36 -12.68
C ALA A 54 13.85 -3.18 -12.57
N LEU A 55 14.93 -3.24 -13.34
CA LEU A 55 15.84 -2.11 -13.58
C LEU A 55 15.75 -1.73 -15.06
N VAL A 56 15.64 -0.44 -15.38
CA VAL A 56 15.63 0.05 -16.77
C VAL A 56 16.91 0.85 -17.01
N PHE A 57 17.67 0.48 -18.03
CA PHE A 57 18.91 1.12 -18.42
C PHE A 57 18.81 1.78 -19.79
N SER A 58 19.58 2.86 -20.02
CA SER A 58 19.94 3.25 -21.37
C SER A 58 21.07 2.33 -21.86
N ALA A 59 20.94 1.86 -23.09
CA ALA A 59 21.90 0.97 -23.73
C ALA A 59 22.18 1.43 -25.16
N GLN A 60 23.37 1.11 -25.67
CA GLN A 60 23.79 1.50 -27.02
C GLN A 60 24.48 0.34 -27.72
N ASP A 61 24.18 0.11 -29.00
CA ASP A 61 24.89 -0.89 -29.81
C ASP A 61 26.28 -0.40 -30.30
N ALA A 62 26.97 -1.21 -31.10
CA ALA A 62 28.27 -0.87 -31.66
C ALA A 62 28.20 0.17 -32.79
N GLN A 63 27.01 0.37 -33.37
CA GLN A 63 26.71 1.30 -34.45
C GLN A 63 26.33 2.69 -33.92
N GLY A 64 25.99 2.79 -32.63
CA GLY A 64 25.66 4.03 -31.92
C GLY A 64 24.15 4.23 -31.70
N ASN A 65 23.29 3.27 -32.04
CA ASN A 65 21.85 3.36 -31.83
C ASN A 65 21.49 3.22 -30.35
N TRP A 66 20.50 3.98 -29.89
CA TRP A 66 20.09 4.02 -28.48
C TRP A 66 18.82 3.20 -28.20
N PHE A 67 18.82 2.52 -27.06
CA PHE A 67 17.77 1.62 -26.62
C PHE A 67 17.48 1.78 -25.12
N ALA A 68 16.28 1.39 -24.70
CA ALA A 68 15.94 1.17 -23.30
C ALA A 68 15.91 -0.35 -23.01
N LEU A 69 16.67 -0.79 -22.01
CA LEU A 69 16.84 -2.18 -21.61
C LEU A 69 16.19 -2.41 -20.23
N LYS A 70 15.04 -3.11 -20.19
CA LYS A 70 14.38 -3.56 -18.95
C LYS A 70 14.99 -4.92 -18.55
N ARG A 71 15.61 -4.99 -17.37
CA ARG A 71 16.16 -6.20 -16.73
C ARG A 71 15.24 -6.61 -15.60
N GLN A 72 14.61 -7.78 -15.70
CA GLN A 72 13.69 -8.34 -14.72
C GLN A 72 14.22 -9.68 -14.19
N LEU A 73 14.07 -9.92 -12.88
CA LEU A 73 14.46 -11.18 -12.24
C LEU A 73 13.21 -11.91 -11.75
N ALA A 74 12.95 -13.11 -12.27
CA ALA A 74 11.85 -13.94 -11.81
C ALA A 74 12.23 -14.66 -10.50
N ALA A 75 11.40 -14.49 -9.47
CA ALA A 75 11.56 -15.21 -8.20
C ALA A 75 10.95 -16.63 -8.26
N ASP A 76 9.85 -16.78 -8.99
CA ASP A 76 9.08 -18.00 -9.17
C ASP A 76 8.53 -18.13 -10.61
N ARG A 77 7.74 -19.17 -10.87
CA ARG A 77 7.21 -19.49 -12.20
C ARG A 77 6.11 -18.51 -12.60
N GLU A 78 5.36 -18.02 -11.63
CA GLU A 78 4.28 -17.04 -11.75
C GLU A 78 4.87 -15.70 -12.24
N ALA A 79 5.94 -15.22 -11.62
CA ALA A 79 6.68 -14.03 -12.06
C ALA A 79 7.28 -14.22 -13.47
N ALA A 80 7.89 -15.37 -13.76
CA ALA A 80 8.41 -15.67 -15.10
C ALA A 80 7.30 -15.64 -16.17
N ASN A 81 6.15 -16.25 -15.90
CA ASN A 81 4.99 -16.24 -16.78
C ASN A 81 4.46 -14.81 -17.02
N ALA A 82 4.43 -13.97 -15.99
CA ALA A 82 4.02 -12.57 -16.11
C ALA A 82 4.97 -11.76 -17.02
N ILE A 83 6.28 -11.92 -16.86
CA ILE A 83 7.27 -11.23 -17.72
C ILE A 83 7.19 -11.73 -19.17
N ILE A 84 7.01 -13.05 -19.37
CA ILE A 84 6.80 -13.63 -20.71
C ILE A 84 5.51 -13.08 -21.36
N ARG A 85 4.44 -12.89 -20.56
CA ARG A 85 3.18 -12.29 -21.01
C ARG A 85 3.37 -10.81 -21.41
N GLU A 86 4.10 -10.04 -20.62
CA GLU A 86 4.48 -8.65 -20.93
C GLU A 86 5.23 -8.56 -22.28
N ILE A 87 6.29 -9.37 -22.45
CA ILE A 87 7.06 -9.46 -23.70
C ILE A 87 6.16 -9.84 -24.88
N ARG A 88 5.22 -10.79 -24.68
CA ARG A 88 4.29 -11.21 -25.74
C ARG A 88 3.41 -10.05 -26.21
N PHE A 89 2.77 -9.33 -25.27
CA PHE A 89 1.88 -8.23 -25.61
C PHE A 89 2.62 -7.06 -26.27
N LEU A 90 3.79 -6.66 -25.75
CA LEU A 90 4.53 -5.56 -26.36
C LEU A 90 5.03 -5.90 -27.77
N ARG A 91 5.39 -7.16 -28.02
CA ARG A 91 5.72 -7.67 -29.36
C ARG A 91 4.50 -7.73 -30.30
N GLU A 92 3.31 -7.98 -29.76
CA GLU A 92 2.03 -8.03 -30.50
C GLU A 92 1.49 -6.62 -30.86
N LEU A 93 1.87 -5.60 -30.08
CA LEU A 93 1.45 -4.20 -30.21
C LEU A 93 2.51 -3.30 -30.88
N THR A 94 3.66 -3.86 -31.24
CA THR A 94 4.79 -3.09 -31.80
C THR A 94 4.47 -2.52 -33.19
N GLY A 95 4.99 -1.33 -33.47
CA GLY A 95 4.77 -0.62 -34.74
C GLY A 95 3.61 0.38 -34.74
N HIS A 96 2.76 0.41 -33.71
CA HIS A 96 1.86 1.55 -33.49
C HIS A 96 2.66 2.76 -32.97
N PRO A 97 2.50 3.98 -33.53
CA PRO A 97 3.40 5.09 -33.23
C PRO A 97 3.37 5.55 -31.76
N ALA A 98 2.22 5.45 -31.10
CA ALA A 98 2.02 5.87 -29.71
C ALA A 98 2.19 4.73 -28.69
N ILE A 99 2.80 3.61 -29.08
CA ILE A 99 3.24 2.53 -28.19
C ILE A 99 4.77 2.44 -28.28
N ILE A 100 5.44 2.17 -27.16
CA ILE A 100 6.89 1.97 -27.16
C ILE A 100 7.26 0.72 -27.97
N ARG A 101 8.10 0.89 -28.99
CA ARG A 101 8.45 -0.20 -29.92
C ARG A 101 9.31 -1.28 -29.25
N TYR A 102 8.82 -2.51 -29.23
CA TYR A 102 9.61 -3.71 -28.96
C TYR A 102 10.73 -3.85 -30.00
N VAL A 103 11.95 -4.18 -29.54
CA VAL A 103 13.08 -4.53 -30.40
C VAL A 103 13.37 -6.03 -30.29
N GLN A 104 13.77 -6.49 -29.10
CA GLN A 104 14.13 -7.89 -28.87
C GLN A 104 14.04 -8.26 -27.39
N ALA A 105 14.13 -9.56 -27.07
CA ALA A 105 14.26 -10.04 -25.71
C ALA A 105 15.20 -11.24 -25.63
N ALA A 106 15.77 -11.47 -24.45
CA ALA A 106 16.53 -12.65 -24.09
C ALA A 106 16.09 -13.17 -22.72
N HIS A 107 16.25 -14.47 -22.50
CA HIS A 107 16.03 -15.15 -21.24
C HIS A 107 17.30 -15.93 -20.89
N LEU A 108 17.79 -15.77 -19.66
CA LEU A 108 18.92 -16.50 -19.11
C LEU A 108 18.40 -17.40 -17.99
N GLY A 109 18.69 -18.70 -18.07
CA GLY A 109 18.29 -19.66 -17.07
C GLY A 109 18.96 -19.42 -15.71
N PRO A 110 18.43 -19.99 -14.61
CA PRO A 110 18.99 -19.80 -13.27
C PRO A 110 20.50 -20.09 -13.15
N GLN A 111 21.01 -21.07 -13.91
CA GLN A 111 22.44 -21.40 -13.95
C GLN A 111 23.29 -20.42 -14.79
N GLU A 112 22.71 -19.87 -15.86
CA GLU A 112 23.38 -18.94 -16.79
C GLU A 112 23.48 -17.51 -16.20
N SER A 113 22.50 -17.14 -15.37
CA SER A 113 22.40 -15.83 -14.71
C SER A 113 23.56 -15.49 -13.74
N GLY A 114 24.29 -16.50 -13.26
CA GLY A 114 25.29 -16.37 -12.20
C GLY A 114 24.75 -16.06 -10.80
N HIS A 115 23.44 -15.79 -10.65
CA HIS A 115 22.79 -15.45 -9.36
C HIS A 115 21.63 -16.38 -8.98
N GLY A 116 21.46 -17.51 -9.69
CA GLY A 116 20.55 -18.59 -9.30
C GLY A 116 19.06 -18.31 -9.53
N ARG A 117 18.71 -17.27 -10.29
CA ARG A 117 17.31 -16.92 -10.65
C ARG A 117 17.17 -16.75 -12.15
N ALA A 118 16.00 -17.05 -12.70
CA ALA A 118 15.73 -16.82 -14.12
C ALA A 118 15.70 -15.31 -14.40
N GLU A 119 16.43 -14.89 -15.41
CA GLU A 119 16.60 -13.48 -15.78
C GLU A 119 16.02 -13.21 -17.16
N PHE A 120 15.32 -12.08 -17.28
CA PHE A 120 14.71 -11.62 -18.51
C PHE A 120 15.25 -10.24 -18.86
N LEU A 121 15.67 -10.09 -20.11
CA LEU A 121 16.16 -8.85 -20.70
C LEU A 121 15.24 -8.48 -21.85
N MET A 122 14.56 -7.34 -21.75
CA MET A 122 13.69 -6.80 -22.79
C MET A 122 14.27 -5.50 -23.34
N LEU A 123 14.46 -5.43 -24.65
CA LEU A 123 15.00 -4.30 -25.37
C LEU A 123 13.90 -3.56 -26.14
N THR A 124 13.84 -2.26 -25.94
CA THR A 124 12.85 -1.33 -26.51
C THR A 124 13.54 -0.07 -27.05
N GLU A 125 12.83 0.74 -27.83
CA GLU A 125 13.36 2.04 -28.26
C GLU A 125 13.51 3.03 -27.09
N LEU A 126 14.56 3.85 -27.10
CA LEU A 126 14.77 4.85 -26.05
C LEU A 126 13.87 6.08 -26.25
N CYS A 127 12.87 6.23 -25.39
CA CYS A 127 12.07 7.46 -25.29
C CYS A 127 12.87 8.52 -24.51
N SER A 128 13.82 9.19 -25.19
CA SER A 128 14.77 10.11 -24.54
C SER A 128 14.16 11.43 -24.07
N GLY A 129 12.91 11.74 -24.42
CA GLY A 129 12.24 12.97 -24.02
C GLY A 129 11.87 13.03 -22.53
N GLY A 130 11.83 11.88 -21.84
CA GLY A 130 11.38 11.78 -20.44
C GLY A 130 9.88 11.50 -20.32
N SER A 131 9.37 11.38 -19.10
CA SER A 131 7.95 11.16 -18.82
C SER A 131 7.11 12.44 -18.99
N VAL A 132 5.82 12.31 -19.31
CA VAL A 132 4.89 13.44 -19.38
C VAL A 132 4.79 14.18 -18.04
N VAL A 133 4.92 13.45 -16.92
CA VAL A 133 4.89 13.99 -15.55
C VAL A 133 6.02 14.99 -15.31
N GLU A 134 7.23 14.71 -15.78
CA GLU A 134 8.38 15.62 -15.63
C GLU A 134 8.18 16.99 -16.29
N PHE A 135 7.29 17.12 -17.28
CA PHE A 135 6.95 18.40 -17.88
C PHE A 135 5.77 19.05 -17.17
N LEU A 136 4.74 18.27 -16.82
CA LEU A 136 3.57 18.74 -16.07
C LEU A 136 3.95 19.31 -14.69
N GLN A 137 4.97 18.76 -14.04
CA GLN A 137 5.56 19.30 -12.80
C GLN A 137 6.26 20.66 -13.01
N LYS A 138 6.78 20.94 -14.21
CA LYS A 138 7.53 22.17 -14.53
C LYS A 138 6.64 23.30 -15.04
N LYS A 139 5.70 23.00 -15.95
CA LYS A 139 4.80 23.98 -16.58
C LYS A 139 3.45 23.36 -16.95
N ASP A 140 2.42 24.19 -17.01
CA ASP A 140 1.11 23.77 -17.52
C ASP A 140 1.19 23.46 -19.03
N PHE A 141 0.43 22.46 -19.48
CA PHE A 141 0.28 22.18 -20.90
C PHE A 141 -0.82 23.05 -21.49
N THR A 142 -0.54 23.73 -22.59
CA THR A 142 -1.59 24.36 -23.41
C THR A 142 -2.61 23.31 -23.88
N SER A 143 -3.84 23.73 -24.17
CA SER A 143 -4.89 22.81 -24.64
C SER A 143 -4.51 22.01 -25.90
N SER A 144 -3.69 22.57 -26.80
CA SER A 144 -3.10 21.84 -27.93
C SER A 144 -2.16 20.71 -27.47
N GLN A 145 -1.29 20.96 -26.49
CA GLN A 145 -0.41 19.94 -25.92
C GLN A 145 -1.20 18.87 -25.16
N VAL A 146 -2.18 19.26 -24.33
CA VAL A 146 -3.10 18.34 -23.63
C VAL A 146 -3.80 17.41 -24.62
N MET A 147 -4.35 17.98 -25.70
CA MET A 147 -5.04 17.20 -26.74
C MET A 147 -4.09 16.23 -27.48
N LYS A 148 -2.89 16.67 -27.87
CA LYS A 148 -1.89 15.79 -28.51
C LYS A 148 -1.50 14.61 -27.59
N ILE A 149 -1.28 14.87 -26.30
CA ILE A 149 -0.95 13.83 -25.30
C ILE A 149 -2.13 12.86 -25.12
N PHE A 150 -3.34 13.39 -24.91
CA PHE A 150 -4.55 12.59 -24.68
C PHE A 150 -4.93 11.73 -25.90
N TYR A 151 -4.85 12.29 -27.11
CA TYR A 151 -5.13 11.55 -28.35
C TYR A 151 -4.13 10.41 -28.58
N ALA A 152 -2.84 10.62 -28.29
CA ALA A 152 -1.83 9.56 -28.38
C ALA A 152 -2.16 8.39 -27.44
N ALA A 153 -2.49 8.67 -26.18
CA ALA A 153 -2.93 7.66 -25.21
C ALA A 153 -4.22 6.94 -25.67
N CYS A 154 -5.22 7.68 -26.18
CA CYS A 154 -6.44 7.08 -26.74
C CYS A 154 -6.16 6.17 -27.93
N SER A 155 -5.26 6.56 -28.83
CA SER A 155 -4.92 5.76 -30.02
C SER A 155 -4.13 4.50 -29.64
N ALA A 156 -3.28 4.56 -28.60
CA ALA A 156 -2.58 3.40 -28.05
C ALA A 156 -3.57 2.40 -27.42
N VAL A 157 -4.45 2.86 -26.53
CA VAL A 157 -5.51 2.03 -25.90
C VAL A 157 -6.44 1.44 -26.97
N ARG A 158 -6.83 2.21 -28.00
CA ARG A 158 -7.57 1.71 -29.17
C ARG A 158 -6.83 0.59 -29.91
N HIS A 159 -5.50 0.68 -30.06
CA HIS A 159 -4.72 -0.38 -30.68
C HIS A 159 -4.75 -1.68 -29.85
N MET A 160 -4.69 -1.57 -28.52
CA MET A 160 -4.80 -2.70 -27.60
C MET A 160 -6.21 -3.34 -27.60
N HIS A 161 -7.25 -2.53 -27.51
CA HIS A 161 -8.64 -2.98 -27.45
C HIS A 161 -9.13 -3.57 -28.78
N THR A 162 -8.44 -3.30 -29.89
CA THR A 162 -8.69 -3.91 -31.23
C THR A 162 -7.88 -5.18 -31.51
N ARG A 163 -7.12 -5.71 -30.54
CA ARG A 163 -6.58 -7.08 -30.64
C ARG A 163 -7.71 -8.11 -30.47
N ASN A 164 -7.46 -9.36 -30.84
CA ASN A 164 -8.40 -10.46 -30.63
C ASN A 164 -7.69 -11.67 -29.96
N PRO A 165 -7.96 -11.96 -28.67
CA PRO A 165 -8.83 -11.21 -27.75
C PRO A 165 -8.30 -9.79 -27.44
N PRO A 166 -9.18 -8.84 -27.03
CA PRO A 166 -8.77 -7.50 -26.63
C PRO A 166 -7.77 -7.51 -25.47
N ILE A 167 -6.71 -6.70 -25.56
CA ILE A 167 -5.76 -6.53 -24.46
C ILE A 167 -6.20 -5.32 -23.62
N THR A 168 -6.40 -5.52 -22.33
CA THR A 168 -6.61 -4.46 -21.32
C THR A 168 -5.29 -4.14 -20.65
N HIS A 169 -4.96 -2.86 -20.45
CA HIS A 169 -3.67 -2.46 -19.86
C HIS A 169 -3.68 -2.55 -18.32
N ARG A 170 -4.82 -2.26 -17.68
CA ARG A 170 -5.06 -2.21 -16.21
C ARG A 170 -4.28 -1.11 -15.46
N ASP A 171 -3.12 -0.68 -15.95
CA ASP A 171 -2.32 0.40 -15.36
C ASP A 171 -2.08 1.57 -16.34
N ILE A 172 -3.17 2.10 -16.91
CA ILE A 172 -3.12 3.37 -17.66
C ILE A 172 -2.97 4.52 -16.67
N LYS A 173 -1.84 5.25 -16.75
CA LYS A 173 -1.54 6.41 -15.93
C LYS A 173 -0.55 7.34 -16.62
N VAL A 174 -0.46 8.59 -16.19
CA VAL A 174 0.37 9.62 -16.85
C VAL A 174 1.87 9.34 -16.73
N GLU A 175 2.29 8.61 -15.69
CA GLU A 175 3.67 8.14 -15.47
C GLU A 175 4.12 7.16 -16.56
N ASN A 176 3.17 6.40 -17.13
CA ASN A 176 3.40 5.43 -18.19
C ASN A 176 3.32 6.06 -19.60
N LEU A 177 3.28 7.39 -19.70
CA LEU A 177 3.36 8.14 -20.95
C LEU A 177 4.74 8.83 -21.05
N LEU A 178 5.49 8.49 -22.09
CA LEU A 178 6.85 9.02 -22.35
C LEU A 178 6.87 9.85 -23.64
N PHE A 179 7.74 10.86 -23.68
CA PHE A 179 8.10 11.55 -24.92
C PHE A 179 9.29 10.87 -25.60
N ASP A 180 9.23 10.67 -26.91
CA ASP A 180 10.40 10.34 -27.72
C ASP A 180 11.30 11.56 -28.00
N SER A 181 12.42 11.33 -28.68
CA SER A 181 13.37 12.38 -29.06
C SER A 181 12.80 13.47 -29.97
N CYS A 182 11.64 13.23 -30.59
CA CYS A 182 10.95 14.15 -31.50
C CYS A 182 9.78 14.87 -30.82
N GLY A 183 9.35 14.43 -29.63
CA GLY A 183 8.21 14.98 -28.90
C GLY A 183 6.87 14.27 -29.18
N PHE A 184 6.87 13.06 -29.74
CA PHE A 184 5.66 12.23 -29.78
C PHE A 184 5.50 11.45 -28.48
N VAL A 185 4.25 11.21 -28.08
CA VAL A 185 3.90 10.48 -26.84
C VAL A 185 3.75 8.99 -27.12
N LYS A 186 4.36 8.17 -26.25
CA LYS A 186 4.35 6.70 -26.30
C LYS A 186 3.92 6.11 -24.96
N LEU A 187 3.00 5.16 -24.99
CA LEU A 187 2.61 4.34 -23.84
C LEU A 187 3.65 3.25 -23.57
N CYS A 188 4.01 3.04 -22.30
CA CYS A 188 4.95 2.03 -21.83
C CYS A 188 4.44 1.21 -20.62
N ASP A 189 5.24 0.22 -20.22
CA ASP A 189 5.04 -0.71 -19.10
C ASP A 189 3.75 -1.56 -19.14
N PHE A 190 3.85 -2.68 -19.87
CA PHE A 190 2.72 -3.59 -20.12
C PHE A 190 2.65 -4.73 -19.08
N GLY A 191 3.37 -4.62 -17.96
CA GLY A 191 3.50 -5.68 -16.94
C GLY A 191 2.19 -6.09 -16.27
N SER A 192 1.22 -5.17 -16.15
CA SER A 192 -0.13 -5.44 -15.62
C SER A 192 -1.14 -5.92 -16.66
N ALA A 193 -0.81 -5.86 -17.96
CA ALA A 193 -1.77 -6.09 -19.03
C ALA A 193 -2.31 -7.52 -19.04
N THR A 194 -3.54 -7.69 -19.51
CA THR A 194 -4.19 -9.01 -19.65
C THR A 194 -5.23 -9.04 -20.78
N THR A 195 -5.59 -10.23 -21.22
CA THR A 195 -6.75 -10.53 -22.07
C THR A 195 -7.89 -11.19 -21.29
N GLU A 196 -7.72 -11.33 -19.97
CA GLU A 196 -8.76 -11.83 -19.06
C GLU A 196 -9.85 -10.77 -18.86
N THR A 197 -11.10 -11.20 -18.85
CA THR A 197 -12.28 -10.38 -18.53
C THR A 197 -13.14 -11.14 -17.54
N PHE A 198 -13.70 -10.44 -16.56
CA PHE A 198 -14.52 -11.02 -15.51
C PHE A 198 -15.92 -10.44 -15.54
N GLN A 199 -16.92 -11.27 -15.28
CA GLN A 199 -18.31 -10.83 -15.17
C GLN A 199 -18.91 -11.42 -13.89
N PRO A 200 -18.80 -10.70 -12.75
CA PRO A 200 -19.41 -11.10 -11.50
C PRO A 200 -20.93 -11.17 -11.64
N ASP A 201 -21.53 -12.22 -11.08
CA ASP A 201 -22.97 -12.42 -11.05
C ASP A 201 -23.44 -12.89 -9.65
N ASP A 202 -24.75 -13.00 -9.45
CA ASP A 202 -25.33 -13.33 -8.14
C ASP A 202 -25.02 -14.76 -7.64
N LEU A 203 -24.36 -15.61 -8.45
CA LEU A 203 -23.86 -16.93 -8.05
C LEU A 203 -22.43 -16.85 -7.48
N TRP A 204 -21.71 -15.73 -7.66
CA TRP A 204 -20.36 -15.54 -7.11
C TRP A 204 -20.40 -15.37 -5.60
N SER A 205 -19.76 -16.30 -4.88
CA SER A 205 -19.58 -16.20 -3.43
C SER A 205 -18.74 -14.98 -3.04
N ALA A 206 -18.92 -14.51 -1.79
CA ALA A 206 -18.11 -13.43 -1.22
C ALA A 206 -16.60 -13.73 -1.30
N LEU A 207 -16.19 -15.00 -1.11
CA LEU A 207 -14.79 -15.40 -1.21
C LEU A 207 -14.21 -15.22 -2.62
N GLN A 208 -14.95 -15.60 -3.67
CA GLN A 208 -14.52 -15.39 -5.07
C GLN A 208 -14.39 -13.90 -5.40
N ARG A 209 -15.32 -13.09 -4.85
CA ARG A 209 -15.29 -11.62 -5.00
C ARG A 209 -14.05 -11.04 -4.32
N THR A 210 -13.80 -11.36 -3.03
CA THR A 210 -12.59 -10.90 -2.32
C THR A 210 -11.29 -11.35 -3.00
N GLN A 211 -11.21 -12.59 -3.48
CA GLN A 211 -10.04 -13.11 -4.20
C GLN A 211 -9.76 -12.32 -5.50
N LEU A 212 -10.80 -11.91 -6.23
CA LEU A 212 -10.64 -11.07 -7.42
C LEU A 212 -10.30 -9.62 -7.06
N GLU A 213 -10.89 -9.03 -6.01
CA GLU A 213 -10.53 -7.68 -5.54
C GLU A 213 -9.04 -7.63 -5.14
N GLU A 214 -8.53 -8.66 -4.44
CA GLU A 214 -7.11 -8.80 -4.14
C GLU A 214 -6.22 -8.96 -5.38
N GLU A 215 -6.63 -9.74 -6.39
CA GLU A 215 -5.84 -9.90 -7.62
C GLU A 215 -5.75 -8.59 -8.40
N LEU A 216 -6.90 -7.93 -8.61
CA LEU A 216 -6.98 -6.65 -9.31
C LEU A 216 -6.19 -5.57 -8.58
N ALA A 217 -6.20 -5.55 -7.24
CA ALA A 217 -5.45 -4.61 -6.43
C ALA A 217 -3.92 -4.72 -6.64
N ARG A 218 -3.37 -5.91 -6.92
CA ARG A 218 -1.93 -6.12 -7.18
C ARG A 218 -1.46 -5.55 -8.51
N HIS A 219 -2.38 -5.32 -9.46
CA HIS A 219 -2.07 -4.93 -10.84
C HIS A 219 -2.55 -3.52 -11.22
N THR A 220 -3.09 -2.74 -10.28
CA THR A 220 -3.72 -1.44 -10.56
C THR A 220 -3.31 -0.36 -9.56
N THR A 221 -2.90 0.81 -10.06
CA THR A 221 -2.57 1.97 -9.22
C THR A 221 -3.83 2.51 -8.51
N PRO A 222 -3.88 2.64 -7.16
CA PRO A 222 -5.11 2.84 -6.39
C PRO A 222 -6.03 3.98 -6.86
N MET A 223 -5.48 5.18 -7.08
CA MET A 223 -6.25 6.35 -7.49
C MET A 223 -6.90 6.21 -8.88
N TYR A 224 -6.30 5.42 -9.77
CA TYR A 224 -6.79 5.19 -11.14
C TYR A 224 -7.84 4.07 -11.22
N ARG A 225 -8.12 3.34 -10.12
CA ARG A 225 -9.07 2.22 -10.13
C ARG A 225 -10.46 2.67 -10.55
N ALA A 226 -11.05 1.94 -11.50
CA ALA A 226 -12.43 2.14 -11.92
C ALA A 226 -13.42 1.56 -10.89
N PRO A 227 -14.67 2.05 -10.82
CA PRO A 227 -15.71 1.59 -9.89
C PRO A 227 -15.90 0.07 -9.85
N GLU A 228 -15.89 -0.61 -11.00
CA GLU A 228 -16.03 -2.06 -11.12
C GLU A 228 -14.85 -2.86 -10.54
N LEU A 229 -13.72 -2.21 -10.25
CA LEU A 229 -12.58 -2.83 -9.56
C LEU A 229 -12.66 -2.70 -8.03
N LEU A 230 -13.61 -1.89 -7.53
CA LEU A 230 -13.78 -1.59 -6.11
C LEU A 230 -15.12 -2.08 -5.57
N ASP A 231 -16.18 -2.04 -6.38
CA ASP A 231 -17.47 -2.65 -6.06
C ASP A 231 -17.84 -3.75 -7.06
N LEU A 232 -17.48 -4.98 -6.68
CA LEU A 232 -17.87 -6.18 -7.41
C LEU A 232 -19.37 -6.50 -7.24
N TYR A 233 -20.03 -6.02 -6.17
CA TYR A 233 -21.44 -6.31 -5.86
C TYR A 233 -22.42 -5.57 -6.75
N SER A 234 -22.00 -4.50 -7.42
CA SER A 234 -22.73 -3.92 -8.56
C SER A 234 -22.76 -4.81 -9.82
N ASN A 235 -22.10 -5.98 -9.81
CA ASN A 235 -22.07 -6.97 -10.91
C ASN A 235 -21.69 -6.35 -12.28
N PHE A 236 -20.82 -5.35 -12.26
CA PHE A 236 -20.31 -4.71 -13.47
C PHE A 236 -19.23 -5.58 -14.15
N PRO A 237 -19.19 -5.65 -15.50
CA PRO A 237 -18.15 -6.39 -16.22
C PRO A 237 -16.80 -5.68 -16.12
N ILE A 238 -15.74 -6.46 -15.88
CA ILE A 238 -14.36 -6.01 -15.70
C ILE A 238 -13.54 -6.42 -16.92
N GLY A 239 -12.88 -5.45 -17.55
CA GLY A 239 -12.14 -5.65 -18.79
C GLY A 239 -11.74 -4.30 -19.40
N PRO A 240 -11.74 -4.16 -20.75
CA PRO A 240 -11.29 -2.96 -21.45
C PRO A 240 -11.85 -1.60 -20.95
N PRO A 241 -13.13 -1.48 -20.50
CA PRO A 241 -13.66 -0.19 -20.03
C PRO A 241 -12.94 0.44 -18.82
N GLN A 242 -12.11 -0.30 -18.08
CA GLN A 242 -11.32 0.28 -16.98
C GLN A 242 -10.21 1.21 -17.51
N ASP A 243 -9.62 0.89 -18.67
CA ASP A 243 -8.63 1.76 -19.32
C ASP A 243 -9.27 3.09 -19.79
N ILE A 244 -10.57 3.06 -20.14
CA ILE A 244 -11.34 4.25 -20.54
C ILE A 244 -11.58 5.19 -19.35
N TRP A 245 -11.88 4.65 -18.16
CA TRP A 245 -11.97 5.42 -16.92
C TRP A 245 -10.62 6.07 -16.59
N ALA A 246 -9.53 5.31 -16.68
CA ALA A 246 -8.18 5.78 -16.42
C ALA A 246 -7.72 6.87 -17.43
N LEU A 247 -8.10 6.79 -18.70
CA LEU A 247 -7.94 7.88 -19.67
C LEU A 247 -8.67 9.16 -19.24
N GLY A 248 -9.88 9.04 -18.66
CA GLY A 248 -10.61 10.17 -18.07
C GLY A 248 -9.86 10.83 -16.90
N CYS A 249 -9.26 10.02 -16.03
CA CYS A 249 -8.39 10.47 -14.95
C CYS A 249 -7.15 11.21 -15.48
N ILE A 250 -6.48 10.68 -16.52
CA ILE A 250 -5.34 11.35 -17.19
C ILE A 250 -5.77 12.70 -17.76
N LEU A 251 -6.90 12.77 -18.49
CA LEU A 251 -7.36 14.02 -19.09
C LEU A 251 -7.65 15.09 -18.02
N PHE A 252 -8.33 14.72 -16.94
CA PHE A 252 -8.55 15.63 -15.80
C PHE A 252 -7.21 16.10 -15.20
N TYR A 253 -6.26 15.19 -14.99
CA TYR A 253 -4.96 15.52 -14.41
C TYR A 253 -4.11 16.43 -15.29
N LEU A 254 -4.10 16.21 -16.62
CA LEU A 254 -3.42 17.07 -17.59
C LEU A 254 -3.99 18.50 -17.64
N CYS A 255 -5.29 18.67 -17.37
CA CYS A 255 -5.94 19.98 -17.32
C CYS A 255 -5.70 20.71 -16.00
N TYR A 256 -5.75 20.00 -14.86
CA TYR A 256 -5.89 20.63 -13.54
C TYR A 256 -4.77 20.34 -12.55
N ARG A 257 -3.75 19.55 -12.94
CA ARG A 257 -2.60 19.12 -12.09
C ARG A 257 -2.97 18.47 -10.76
N LYS A 258 -4.24 18.13 -10.57
CA LYS A 258 -4.81 17.44 -9.42
C LYS A 258 -5.58 16.23 -9.91
N HIS A 259 -5.38 15.07 -9.28
CA HIS A 259 -6.07 13.86 -9.69
C HIS A 259 -7.54 13.90 -9.22
N PRO A 260 -8.55 13.49 -10.02
CA PRO A 260 -9.95 13.60 -9.62
C PRO A 260 -10.25 12.80 -8.33
N PHE A 261 -9.51 11.71 -8.10
CA PHE A 261 -9.60 10.84 -6.92
C PHE A 261 -8.24 10.72 -6.20
N GLU A 262 -7.55 11.85 -5.99
CA GLU A 262 -6.23 11.94 -5.32
C GLU A 262 -6.17 11.23 -3.96
N ASP A 263 -7.27 11.27 -3.21
CA ASP A 263 -7.43 10.60 -1.91
C ASP A 263 -7.63 9.07 -1.99
N SER A 264 -7.73 8.52 -3.20
CA SER A 264 -8.09 7.11 -3.46
C SER A 264 -9.37 6.64 -2.73
N ALA A 265 -10.25 7.58 -2.34
CA ALA A 265 -11.34 7.28 -1.43
C ALA A 265 -12.41 6.41 -2.12
N LYS A 266 -12.52 5.13 -1.72
CA LYS A 266 -13.43 4.13 -2.31
C LYS A 266 -14.85 4.66 -2.52
N LEU A 267 -15.43 5.34 -1.53
CA LEU A 267 -16.77 5.96 -1.61
C LEU A 267 -16.89 7.10 -2.65
N ARG A 268 -15.80 7.83 -2.94
CA ARG A 268 -15.81 8.86 -4.00
C ARG A 268 -15.70 8.23 -5.38
N ILE A 269 -14.85 7.22 -5.54
CA ILE A 269 -14.64 6.52 -6.81
C ILE A 269 -15.93 5.81 -7.27
N ILE A 270 -16.53 4.97 -6.42
CA ILE A 270 -17.74 4.20 -6.80
C ILE A 270 -18.96 5.08 -7.12
N ASN A 271 -19.00 6.32 -6.62
CA ASN A 271 -20.04 7.31 -6.91
C ASN A 271 -19.62 8.33 -8.00
N ALA A 272 -18.45 8.15 -8.64
CA ALA A 272 -17.83 9.10 -9.56
C ALA A 272 -17.82 10.58 -9.07
N LYS A 273 -17.61 10.77 -7.76
CA LYS A 273 -17.70 12.08 -7.10
C LYS A 273 -16.42 12.91 -7.24
N TYR A 274 -16.22 13.51 -8.40
CA TYR A 274 -15.22 14.57 -8.66
C TYR A 274 -15.92 15.93 -8.88
N VAL A 275 -15.13 17.00 -8.96
CA VAL A 275 -15.61 18.37 -9.23
C VAL A 275 -14.79 18.93 -10.39
N LEU A 276 -15.46 19.45 -11.41
CA LEU A 276 -14.83 20.24 -12.48
C LEU A 276 -14.79 21.71 -12.04
N PRO A 277 -13.72 22.47 -12.31
CA PRO A 277 -13.69 23.90 -12.01
C PRO A 277 -14.79 24.66 -12.78
N GLU A 278 -15.55 25.50 -12.06
CA GLU A 278 -16.59 26.35 -12.63
C GLU A 278 -16.03 27.62 -13.30
N VAL A 279 -14.80 28.00 -12.96
CA VAL A 279 -14.07 29.11 -13.59
C VAL A 279 -13.78 28.77 -15.06
N GLU A 280 -13.91 29.75 -15.95
CA GLU A 280 -13.47 29.58 -17.34
C GLU A 280 -11.95 29.40 -17.42
N THR A 281 -11.53 28.22 -17.85
CA THR A 281 -10.12 27.91 -18.15
C THR A 281 -9.96 27.59 -19.63
N GLY A 282 -8.71 27.57 -20.10
CA GLY A 282 -8.36 27.07 -21.44
C GLY A 282 -8.64 25.57 -21.67
N TYR A 283 -9.29 24.87 -20.72
CA TYR A 283 -9.52 23.43 -20.73
C TYR A 283 -11.02 23.04 -20.70
N ASN A 284 -11.94 24.01 -20.61
CA ASN A 284 -13.37 23.70 -20.41
C ASN A 284 -13.99 22.90 -21.59
N MET A 285 -13.41 22.98 -22.80
CA MET A 285 -13.81 22.15 -23.94
C MET A 285 -13.55 20.64 -23.76
N PHE A 286 -12.72 20.25 -22.78
CA PHE A 286 -12.47 18.84 -22.45
C PHE A 286 -13.49 18.25 -21.46
N HIS A 287 -14.34 19.08 -20.83
CA HIS A 287 -15.35 18.61 -19.87
C HIS A 287 -16.24 17.47 -20.41
N PRO A 288 -16.74 17.49 -21.66
CA PRO A 288 -17.57 16.40 -22.20
C PRO A 288 -16.82 15.06 -22.36
N LEU A 289 -15.52 15.10 -22.62
CA LEU A 289 -14.67 13.90 -22.70
C LEU A 289 -14.42 13.32 -21.31
N ILE A 290 -14.10 14.18 -20.33
CA ILE A 290 -13.97 13.77 -18.92
C ILE A 290 -15.29 13.17 -18.41
N GLN A 291 -16.42 13.80 -18.70
CA GLN A 291 -17.74 13.35 -18.23
C GLN A 291 -18.19 12.03 -18.87
N THR A 292 -17.84 11.77 -20.14
CA THR A 292 -18.21 10.51 -20.82
C THR A 292 -17.28 9.35 -20.47
N THR A 293 -16.02 9.62 -20.11
CA THR A 293 -15.07 8.60 -19.63
C THR A 293 -15.30 8.24 -18.15
N LEU A 294 -15.53 9.22 -17.27
CA LEU A 294 -15.74 9.02 -15.83
C LEU A 294 -17.20 8.66 -15.47
N GLN A 295 -17.76 7.66 -16.18
CA GLN A 295 -19.07 7.06 -15.85
C GLN A 295 -18.92 5.87 -14.90
N VAL A 296 -19.81 5.77 -13.90
CA VAL A 296 -19.79 4.67 -12.92
C VAL A 296 -19.94 3.31 -13.59
N ASP A 297 -21.02 3.12 -14.35
CA ASP A 297 -21.28 1.90 -15.12
C ASP A 297 -20.31 1.82 -16.32
N PRO A 298 -19.42 0.80 -16.40
CA PRO A 298 -18.47 0.67 -17.50
C PRO A 298 -19.14 0.54 -18.87
N ARG A 299 -20.39 0.08 -18.94
CA ARG A 299 -21.18 -0.06 -20.19
C ARG A 299 -21.66 1.29 -20.73
N ARG A 300 -21.53 2.38 -19.97
CA ARG A 300 -21.85 3.75 -20.39
C ARG A 300 -20.63 4.56 -20.85
N ARG A 301 -19.42 4.02 -20.69
CA ARG A 301 -18.19 4.63 -21.20
C ARG A 301 -18.09 4.37 -22.71
N PRO A 302 -17.51 5.30 -23.50
CA PRO A 302 -17.30 5.07 -24.94
C PRO A 302 -16.30 3.92 -25.17
N LEU A 303 -16.37 3.28 -26.34
CA LEU A 303 -15.30 2.38 -26.76
C LEU A 303 -14.02 3.19 -27.08
N ALA A 304 -12.86 2.55 -27.05
CA ALA A 304 -11.59 3.21 -27.38
C ALA A 304 -11.53 3.74 -28.84
N SER A 305 -12.29 3.13 -29.76
CA SER A 305 -12.58 3.68 -31.08
C SER A 305 -13.21 5.07 -30.96
N ASP A 306 -14.38 5.13 -30.35
CA ASP A 306 -15.27 6.29 -30.33
C ASP A 306 -14.65 7.43 -29.51
N LEU A 307 -13.91 7.11 -28.44
CA LEU A 307 -13.16 8.11 -27.66
C LEU A 307 -12.02 8.71 -28.48
N CYS A 308 -11.27 7.89 -29.21
CA CYS A 308 -10.18 8.36 -30.07
C CYS A 308 -10.72 9.22 -31.25
N GLU A 309 -11.87 8.84 -31.82
CA GLU A 309 -12.55 9.63 -32.85
C GLU A 309 -13.10 10.95 -32.32
N ARG A 310 -13.73 10.97 -31.13
CA ARG A 310 -14.18 12.20 -30.46
C ARG A 310 -13.02 13.13 -30.12
N ALA A 311 -11.89 12.59 -29.65
CA ALA A 311 -10.67 13.35 -29.42
C ALA A 311 -10.11 13.93 -30.74
N GLY A 312 -10.08 13.14 -31.82
CA GLY A 312 -9.67 13.60 -33.15
C GLY A 312 -10.56 14.71 -33.71
N ALA A 313 -11.88 14.58 -33.57
CA ALA A 313 -12.84 15.60 -34.00
C ALA A 313 -12.70 16.90 -33.20
N LEU A 314 -12.51 16.83 -31.88
CA LEU A 314 -12.26 18.01 -31.05
C LEU A 314 -10.90 18.65 -31.39
N ALA A 315 -9.84 17.86 -31.65
CA ALA A 315 -8.56 18.38 -32.09
C ALA A 315 -8.68 19.15 -33.42
N ALA A 316 -9.42 18.62 -34.39
CA ALA A 316 -9.69 19.30 -35.65
C ALA A 316 -10.47 20.61 -35.45
N ALA A 317 -11.49 20.62 -34.57
CA ALA A 317 -12.23 21.83 -34.20
C ALA A 317 -11.36 22.88 -33.47
N MET A 318 -10.32 22.45 -32.76
CA MET A 318 -9.31 23.31 -32.11
C MET A 318 -8.19 23.75 -33.07
N GLY A 319 -8.16 23.29 -34.33
CA GLY A 319 -7.06 23.53 -35.26
C GLY A 319 -5.75 22.79 -34.91
N VAL A 320 -5.81 21.75 -34.08
CA VAL A 320 -4.66 21.01 -33.58
C VAL A 320 -4.28 19.89 -34.53
N ASP A 321 -3.12 20.03 -35.17
CA ASP A 321 -2.53 18.99 -36.02
C ASP A 321 -1.94 17.86 -35.18
N LEU A 322 -2.68 16.74 -35.11
CA LEU A 322 -2.31 15.52 -34.39
C LEU A 322 -1.18 14.71 -35.07
N THR A 323 -0.73 15.07 -36.27
CA THR A 323 0.41 14.42 -36.94
C THR A 323 1.75 15.04 -36.53
N LYS A 324 1.73 16.22 -35.89
CA LYS A 324 2.91 16.92 -35.39
C LYS A 324 3.20 16.57 -33.93
N PRO A 325 4.49 16.57 -33.51
CA PRO A 325 4.87 16.33 -32.12
C PRO A 325 4.34 17.40 -31.17
N VAL A 326 4.46 17.16 -29.87
CA VAL A 326 4.12 18.13 -28.82
C VAL A 326 5.17 19.24 -28.81
N GLU A 327 4.76 20.45 -29.22
CA GLU A 327 5.63 21.61 -29.38
C GLU A 327 6.00 22.26 -28.04
N GLY A 328 7.06 23.06 -28.01
CA GLY A 328 7.48 23.81 -26.82
C GLY A 328 8.01 22.95 -25.67
N LEU A 329 8.48 21.73 -25.95
CA LEU A 329 9.14 20.86 -24.99
C LEU A 329 10.67 21.02 -25.05
N ASP A 330 11.28 21.16 -23.88
CA ASP A 330 12.72 21.31 -23.71
C ASP A 330 13.43 19.93 -23.74
N LEU A 331 13.36 19.25 -24.90
CA LEU A 331 13.82 17.88 -25.09
C LEU A 331 15.37 17.78 -25.19
N PRO A 332 16.01 16.76 -24.60
CA PRO A 332 17.45 16.57 -24.72
C PRO A 332 17.83 16.09 -26.11
N GLN A 333 18.70 16.83 -26.78
CA GLN A 333 19.23 16.45 -28.10
C GLN A 333 20.21 15.28 -27.97
N LEU A 334 19.81 14.11 -28.45
CA LEU A 334 20.75 13.04 -28.79
C LEU A 334 21.52 13.44 -30.07
N ALA A 335 22.82 13.14 -30.11
CA ALA A 335 23.65 13.44 -31.28
C ALA A 335 23.12 12.70 -32.53
N PRO A 336 23.05 13.34 -33.71
CA PRO A 336 22.45 12.74 -34.90
C PRO A 336 23.33 11.64 -35.50
N THR A 337 23.04 10.39 -35.17
CA THR A 337 23.51 9.19 -35.89
C THR A 337 22.38 8.61 -36.75
N ALA A 338 22.73 7.80 -37.75
CA ALA A 338 21.83 7.48 -38.87
C ALA A 338 20.50 6.82 -38.44
N SER A 339 19.40 7.37 -38.93
CA SER A 339 18.03 6.94 -38.57
C SER A 339 17.73 5.48 -38.90
N VAL A 340 17.02 4.78 -38.01
CA VAL A 340 16.53 3.39 -38.17
C VAL A 340 15.36 3.28 -39.20
N ASN A 341 15.22 4.24 -40.12
CA ASN A 341 14.11 4.34 -41.07
C ASN A 341 14.29 3.48 -42.34
N ALA A 342 15.38 2.71 -42.45
CA ALA A 342 15.77 2.03 -43.69
C ALA A 342 14.85 0.88 -44.14
N THR A 343 14.12 0.22 -43.22
CA THR A 343 13.35 -1.01 -43.52
C THR A 343 11.84 -0.81 -43.69
N ALA A 344 11.27 0.34 -43.31
CA ALA A 344 9.84 0.61 -43.53
C ALA A 344 9.51 0.85 -45.02
N GLY A 345 10.42 1.45 -45.78
CA GLY A 345 10.19 1.91 -47.16
C GLY A 345 10.13 0.84 -48.25
N GLN A 346 10.35 -0.44 -47.92
CA GLN A 346 10.24 -1.57 -48.85
C GLN A 346 8.91 -2.31 -48.70
N VAL A 347 8.49 -2.64 -47.47
CA VAL A 347 7.23 -3.38 -47.20
C VAL A 347 6.00 -2.66 -47.78
N GLN A 348 5.99 -1.33 -47.72
CA GLN A 348 4.89 -0.51 -48.25
C GLN A 348 4.82 -0.49 -49.80
N ARG A 349 5.80 -1.06 -50.49
CA ARG A 349 5.84 -1.17 -51.96
C ARG A 349 5.41 -2.55 -52.47
N GLU A 350 5.54 -3.59 -51.65
CA GLU A 350 5.11 -4.97 -51.98
C GLU A 350 3.64 -5.24 -51.62
N LEU A 351 3.09 -4.50 -50.64
CA LEU A 351 1.66 -4.51 -50.31
C LEU A 351 0.74 -3.90 -51.39
N ALA A 352 1.31 -3.28 -52.43
CA ALA A 352 0.56 -2.67 -53.53
C ALA A 352 0.36 -3.59 -54.76
N SER A 353 1.01 -4.75 -54.81
CA SER A 353 1.03 -5.63 -56.00
C SER A 353 0.20 -6.92 -55.88
N HIS A 354 -0.45 -7.17 -54.75
CA HIS A 354 -1.33 -8.34 -54.54
C HIS A 354 -2.74 -7.91 -54.12
N SER A 355 -3.52 -7.41 -55.09
CA SER A 355 -4.91 -6.99 -54.89
C SER A 355 -5.82 -7.37 -56.07
N THR A 356 -5.62 -8.56 -56.63
CA THR A 356 -6.49 -9.18 -57.64
C THR A 356 -6.51 -10.69 -57.47
N GLU A 357 -7.69 -11.28 -57.64
CA GLU A 357 -8.01 -12.72 -57.48
C GLU A 357 -7.91 -13.22 -56.01
N ILE A 358 -8.73 -14.14 -55.49
CA ILE A 358 -9.72 -15.07 -56.08
C ILE A 358 -11.08 -14.92 -55.35
N SER A 359 -12.19 -15.38 -55.95
CA SER A 359 -13.53 -15.44 -55.32
C SER A 359 -14.30 -16.72 -55.69
N LYS A 360 -15.39 -17.03 -54.96
CA LYS A 360 -16.24 -18.27 -54.98
C LYS A 360 -15.61 -19.46 -54.21
N ASN A 361 -16.35 -20.38 -53.57
CA ASN A 361 -17.81 -20.60 -53.50
C ASN A 361 -18.25 -21.30 -52.16
N MET A 362 -19.57 -21.38 -51.88
CA MET A 362 -20.18 -22.21 -50.80
C MET A 362 -20.57 -23.64 -51.33
N GLN A 363 -21.27 -24.60 -50.66
CA GLN A 363 -22.20 -24.59 -49.50
C GLN A 363 -22.62 -26.01 -48.98
N SER A 364 -22.72 -26.24 -47.65
CA SER A 364 -23.62 -27.24 -46.94
C SER A 364 -23.42 -28.77 -47.20
N PRO A 365 -24.13 -29.76 -46.55
CA PRO A 365 -25.26 -29.72 -45.59
C PRO A 365 -25.10 -30.54 -44.26
N ARG A 366 -26.17 -31.18 -43.72
CA ARG A 366 -26.42 -31.47 -42.26
C ARG A 366 -26.72 -32.96 -41.89
N LEU A 367 -26.51 -33.29 -40.59
CA LEU A 367 -27.32 -34.20 -39.69
C LEU A 367 -27.38 -35.72 -40.04
N PRO A 368 -27.79 -36.68 -39.12
CA PRO A 368 -28.89 -36.65 -38.14
C PRO A 368 -28.63 -37.30 -36.75
N SER A 369 -29.68 -37.80 -36.07
CA SER A 369 -29.71 -38.21 -34.65
C SER A 369 -30.63 -39.41 -34.36
N ALA A 370 -30.39 -40.12 -33.23
CA ALA A 370 -31.37 -40.66 -32.23
C ALA A 370 -31.39 -42.17 -31.87
N ALA A 371 -31.70 -42.42 -30.59
CA ALA A 371 -32.47 -43.53 -29.97
C ALA A 371 -31.82 -44.87 -29.48
N ALA A 372 -32.23 -45.23 -28.25
CA ALA A 372 -32.39 -46.57 -27.59
C ALA A 372 -31.17 -47.54 -27.46
N HIS A 373 -30.83 -48.06 -26.27
CA HIS A 373 -31.64 -49.04 -25.48
C HIS A 373 -31.25 -49.13 -23.97
N ARG A 374 -31.96 -49.98 -23.19
CA ARG A 374 -31.74 -50.36 -21.77
C ARG A 374 -31.87 -51.89 -21.58
N ALA A 375 -31.09 -52.47 -20.64
CA ALA A 375 -31.21 -53.79 -19.94
C ALA A 375 -29.78 -54.16 -19.41
N ASP A 376 -29.51 -54.39 -18.11
CA ASP A 376 -29.72 -55.61 -17.30
C ASP A 376 -28.71 -56.75 -17.60
N HIS A 377 -28.10 -57.51 -16.66
CA HIS A 377 -27.95 -57.43 -15.18
C HIS A 377 -26.89 -58.48 -14.69
N VAL A 378 -26.58 -58.51 -13.37
CA VAL A 378 -26.21 -59.70 -12.52
C VAL A 378 -24.72 -60.13 -12.31
N HIS A 379 -24.28 -60.01 -11.03
CA HIS A 379 -23.34 -60.86 -10.22
C HIS A 379 -21.82 -60.86 -10.56
N GLU A 380 -20.89 -61.21 -9.64
CA GLU A 380 -21.03 -61.89 -8.33
C GLU A 380 -20.03 -61.43 -7.21
N GLN A 381 -20.52 -61.42 -5.94
CA GLN A 381 -19.93 -61.61 -4.57
C GLN A 381 -18.40 -61.50 -4.29
N THR A 382 -17.87 -61.33 -3.05
CA THR A 382 -18.33 -61.21 -1.62
C THR A 382 -17.21 -60.42 -0.85
N ALA A 383 -17.17 -60.05 0.44
CA ALA A 383 -18.00 -59.97 1.68
C ALA A 383 -17.34 -58.85 2.58
N GLN A 384 -17.51 -58.61 3.89
CA GLN A 384 -18.40 -59.05 4.99
C GLN A 384 -18.43 -57.87 6.01
N GLN A 385 -19.55 -57.20 6.31
CA GLN A 385 -20.63 -57.48 7.28
C GLN A 385 -20.36 -57.13 8.77
N GLN A 386 -21.38 -56.63 9.48
CA GLN A 386 -21.33 -56.06 10.84
C GLN A 386 -22.36 -56.72 11.78
N ALA A 387 -22.04 -56.86 13.08
CA ALA A 387 -22.93 -56.96 14.27
C ALA A 387 -22.04 -57.17 15.53
N SER A 388 -22.43 -56.94 16.80
CA SER A 388 -23.65 -56.39 17.42
C SER A 388 -23.27 -55.49 18.64
N ALA A 389 -24.22 -55.15 19.53
CA ALA A 389 -24.10 -54.04 20.48
C ALA A 389 -23.86 -54.38 21.98
N MET A 390 -23.25 -53.40 22.66
CA MET A 390 -23.22 -53.12 24.11
C MET A 390 -22.40 -54.00 25.10
N LEU A 391 -21.98 -53.32 26.18
CA LEU A 391 -21.20 -53.74 27.36
C LEU A 391 -19.73 -54.16 27.10
N GLY A 392 -18.73 -53.52 27.72
CA GLY A 392 -18.80 -52.31 28.56
C GLY A 392 -17.46 -51.82 29.14
N ALA A 393 -17.49 -50.55 29.59
CA ALA A 393 -16.56 -49.87 30.51
C ALA A 393 -15.05 -49.70 30.14
N ILE A 394 -14.46 -48.64 30.72
CA ILE A 394 -13.01 -48.34 30.82
C ILE A 394 -12.24 -48.13 29.48
N LYS A 395 -12.47 -46.99 28.82
CA LYS A 395 -11.39 -46.16 28.20
C LYS A 395 -11.79 -44.69 27.87
N GLY A 396 -12.75 -44.14 28.61
CA GLY A 396 -13.44 -42.89 28.26
C GLY A 396 -12.70 -41.55 28.45
N GLN A 397 -11.47 -41.53 28.98
CA GLN A 397 -10.77 -40.27 29.32
C GLN A 397 -9.50 -39.97 28.50
N GLY A 398 -8.94 -40.94 27.77
CA GLY A 398 -7.75 -40.71 26.93
C GLY A 398 -8.06 -40.00 25.61
N MET A 399 -9.12 -40.44 24.92
CA MET A 399 -9.46 -39.93 23.58
C MET A 399 -9.92 -38.46 23.58
N THR A 400 -10.68 -38.02 24.59
CA THR A 400 -11.23 -36.64 24.63
C THR A 400 -10.16 -35.60 24.89
N TRP A 401 -9.14 -35.91 25.70
CA TRP A 401 -7.97 -35.05 25.88
C TRP A 401 -7.13 -34.95 24.59
N LEU A 402 -6.84 -36.08 23.94
CA LEU A 402 -6.14 -36.10 22.65
C LEU A 402 -6.92 -35.37 21.55
N LYS A 403 -8.25 -35.51 21.52
CA LYS A 403 -9.11 -34.82 20.55
C LYS A 403 -9.16 -33.31 20.82
N ASN A 404 -9.37 -32.87 22.06
CA ASN A 404 -9.30 -31.45 22.43
C ASN A 404 -7.92 -30.83 22.15
N ILE A 405 -6.82 -31.58 22.29
CA ILE A 405 -5.49 -31.13 21.87
C ILE A 405 -5.41 -31.05 20.34
N LYS A 406 -5.82 -32.08 19.60
CA LYS A 406 -5.79 -32.06 18.13
C LYS A 406 -6.63 -30.92 17.55
N ASP A 407 -7.82 -30.69 18.11
CA ASP A 407 -8.75 -29.64 17.67
C ASP A 407 -8.21 -28.25 18.03
N ARG A 408 -7.59 -28.07 19.21
CA ARG A 408 -6.86 -26.83 19.56
C ARG A 408 -5.64 -26.60 18.67
N THR A 409 -4.83 -27.61 18.42
CA THR A 409 -3.67 -27.52 17.51
C THR A 409 -4.12 -27.22 16.08
N THR A 410 -5.27 -27.74 15.64
CA THR A 410 -5.85 -27.44 14.33
C THR A 410 -6.35 -25.99 14.26
N ALA A 411 -7.04 -25.50 15.30
CA ALA A 411 -7.47 -24.10 15.39
C ALA A 411 -6.27 -23.13 15.48
N MET A 412 -5.23 -23.48 16.24
CA MET A 412 -3.98 -22.71 16.32
C MET A 412 -3.21 -22.73 15.00
N ALA A 413 -3.18 -23.86 14.29
CA ALA A 413 -2.61 -23.95 12.94
C ALA A 413 -3.41 -23.13 11.93
N GLN A 414 -4.75 -23.13 12.00
CA GLN A 414 -5.60 -22.24 11.20
C GLN A 414 -5.35 -20.76 11.52
N THR A 415 -5.16 -20.41 12.79
CA THR A 415 -4.78 -19.05 13.20
C THR A 415 -3.42 -18.65 12.63
N VAL A 416 -2.42 -19.55 12.64
CA VAL A 416 -1.13 -19.30 11.99
C VAL A 416 -1.26 -19.20 10.47
N GLN A 417 -2.08 -20.05 9.85
CA GLN A 417 -2.37 -19.99 8.42
C GLN A 417 -3.04 -18.66 8.02
N SER A 418 -3.86 -18.06 8.91
CA SER A 418 -4.46 -16.73 8.69
C SER A 418 -3.57 -15.55 9.07
N THR A 419 -2.61 -15.72 9.99
CA THR A 419 -1.73 -14.63 10.46
C THR A 419 -0.43 -14.51 9.65
N TYR A 420 0.11 -15.63 9.14
CA TYR A 420 1.39 -15.69 8.43
C TYR A 420 1.36 -16.51 7.13
N GLY A 421 0.26 -17.24 6.86
CA GLY A 421 0.22 -18.20 5.76
C GLY A 421 1.31 -19.28 5.86
N GLY A 422 1.58 -19.94 4.74
CA GLY A 422 2.64 -20.94 4.63
C GLY A 422 4.06 -20.39 4.43
N ARG A 423 4.25 -19.05 4.50
CA ARG A 423 5.52 -18.38 4.16
C ARG A 423 6.22 -17.69 5.34
N GLY A 424 5.57 -17.59 6.51
CA GLY A 424 6.11 -16.87 7.67
C GLY A 424 5.69 -15.40 7.69
N PRO A 425 6.21 -14.59 8.62
CA PRO A 425 5.83 -13.19 8.75
C PRO A 425 6.25 -12.38 7.52
N ASP A 426 5.41 -11.43 7.12
CA ASP A 426 5.69 -10.53 6.00
C ASP A 426 6.86 -9.59 6.35
N VAL A 427 8.01 -9.83 5.71
CA VAL A 427 9.21 -9.00 5.79
C VAL A 427 9.22 -8.03 4.61
N SER A 428 8.76 -6.79 4.82
CA SER A 428 8.79 -5.74 3.79
C SER A 428 9.73 -4.58 4.13
N PHE A 429 10.44 -4.13 3.11
CA PHE A 429 11.34 -2.98 3.13
C PHE A 429 10.54 -1.69 2.91
N VAL A 430 10.40 -0.86 3.95
CA VAL A 430 9.83 0.50 3.87
C VAL A 430 10.79 1.43 3.14
N THR A 431 12.09 1.26 3.38
CA THR A 431 13.16 1.81 2.53
C THR A 431 14.21 0.72 2.33
N SER A 432 15.19 0.95 1.46
CA SER A 432 16.37 0.07 1.32
C SER A 432 17.18 -0.15 2.62
N ARG A 433 16.87 0.59 3.70
CA ARG A 433 17.60 0.53 4.98
C ARG A 433 16.70 0.45 6.23
N LEU A 434 15.37 0.39 6.04
CA LEU A 434 14.37 0.28 7.11
C LEU A 434 13.37 -0.82 6.74
N VAL A 435 13.37 -1.90 7.52
CA VAL A 435 12.58 -3.12 7.30
C VAL A 435 11.61 -3.30 8.46
N ILE A 436 10.40 -3.76 8.16
CA ILE A 436 9.43 -4.19 9.17
C ILE A 436 9.10 -5.67 8.92
N ALA A 437 9.18 -6.46 9.98
CA ALA A 437 8.81 -7.87 10.00
C ALA A 437 7.90 -8.15 11.22
N PRO A 438 6.56 -8.00 11.09
CA PRO A 438 5.66 -8.10 12.23
C PRO A 438 5.63 -9.51 12.82
N LEU A 439 5.63 -9.60 14.15
CA LEU A 439 5.39 -10.83 14.90
C LEU A 439 4.23 -10.58 15.86
N ALA A 440 3.13 -11.29 15.66
CA ALA A 440 1.95 -11.22 16.51
C ALA A 440 2.27 -11.72 17.94
N GLU A 441 1.73 -11.02 18.94
CA GLU A 441 1.75 -11.48 20.34
C GLU A 441 0.59 -12.46 20.62
N GLY A 442 0.67 -13.18 21.75
CA GLY A 442 -0.37 -14.13 22.19
C GLY A 442 -0.36 -15.50 21.49
N ILE A 443 0.41 -15.69 20.41
CA ILE A 443 0.55 -16.98 19.72
C ILE A 443 1.43 -17.98 20.50
N PRO A 444 1.18 -19.30 20.41
CA PRO A 444 1.93 -20.33 21.14
C PRO A 444 3.43 -20.38 20.85
N GLU A 445 4.21 -20.82 21.85
CA GLU A 445 5.67 -20.64 21.87
C GLU A 445 6.41 -21.25 20.67
N ALA A 446 6.06 -22.48 20.30
CA ALA A 446 6.66 -23.17 19.16
C ALA A 446 6.35 -22.49 17.81
N LEU A 447 5.15 -21.94 17.66
CA LEU A 447 4.66 -21.36 16.41
C LEU A 447 5.34 -20.01 16.12
N ALA A 448 5.52 -19.16 17.12
CA ALA A 448 6.33 -17.95 16.95
C ALA A 448 7.83 -18.25 16.80
N SER A 449 8.36 -19.38 17.32
CA SER A 449 9.74 -19.79 17.03
C SER A 449 9.91 -20.10 15.54
N GLN A 450 8.97 -20.84 14.94
CA GLN A 450 8.95 -21.12 13.51
C GLN A 450 8.78 -19.84 12.67
N ALA A 451 7.94 -18.89 13.11
CA ALA A 451 7.80 -17.59 12.47
C ALA A 451 9.09 -16.74 12.55
N GLU A 452 9.81 -16.81 13.68
CA GLU A 452 11.09 -16.13 13.89
C GLU A 452 12.22 -16.73 13.02
N ASP A 453 12.29 -18.06 12.90
CA ASP A 453 13.24 -18.73 12.00
C ASP A 453 12.94 -18.38 10.52
N ALA A 454 11.67 -18.32 10.12
CA ALA A 454 11.28 -17.87 8.78
C ALA A 454 11.61 -16.38 8.53
N MET A 455 11.36 -15.51 9.52
CA MET A 455 11.77 -14.10 9.49
C MET A 455 13.28 -13.97 9.29
N ARG A 456 14.07 -14.71 10.09
CA ARG A 456 15.54 -14.74 10.01
C ARG A 456 16.02 -15.14 8.62
N LEU A 457 15.47 -16.21 8.04
CA LEU A 457 15.86 -16.68 6.71
C LEU A 457 15.52 -15.63 5.64
N SER A 458 14.31 -15.06 5.67
CA SER A 458 13.89 -14.00 4.75
C SER A 458 14.76 -12.74 4.84
N ILE A 459 15.17 -12.34 6.05
CA ILE A 459 16.12 -11.24 6.26
C ILE A 459 17.49 -11.60 5.67
N LEU A 460 17.99 -12.82 5.90
CA LEU A 460 19.32 -13.25 5.44
C LEU A 460 19.40 -13.38 3.91
N GLU A 461 18.35 -13.85 3.24
CA GLU A 461 18.28 -13.88 1.75
C GLU A 461 18.28 -12.47 1.14
N GLN A 462 17.71 -11.49 1.84
CA GLN A 462 17.60 -10.11 1.36
C GLN A 462 18.76 -9.20 1.84
N ALA A 463 19.61 -9.68 2.75
CA ALA A 463 20.65 -8.90 3.41
C ALA A 463 21.85 -8.60 2.49
N ARG A 464 21.85 -7.42 1.86
CA ARG A 464 23.03 -6.85 1.14
C ARG A 464 24.07 -6.19 2.06
N GLY A 465 23.93 -6.32 3.38
CA GLY A 465 24.78 -5.64 4.37
C GLY A 465 24.51 -6.12 5.80
N GLN A 466 25.09 -5.43 6.79
CA GLN A 466 24.87 -5.79 8.21
C GLN A 466 23.53 -5.25 8.70
N PHE A 467 22.79 -6.06 9.44
CA PHE A 467 21.54 -5.64 10.07
C PHE A 467 21.61 -5.62 11.59
N ALA A 468 20.70 -4.84 12.19
CA ALA A 468 20.36 -4.91 13.60
C ALA A 468 18.83 -5.02 13.74
N ILE A 469 18.36 -5.88 14.64
CA ILE A 469 16.93 -6.11 14.90
C ILE A 469 16.52 -5.41 16.18
N TYR A 470 15.41 -4.66 16.13
CA TYR A 470 14.80 -3.99 17.26
C TYR A 470 13.46 -4.69 17.53
N ASN A 471 13.43 -5.50 18.59
CA ASN A 471 12.24 -6.22 19.01
C ASN A 471 11.41 -5.35 19.95
N LEU A 472 10.14 -5.12 19.59
CA LEU A 472 9.18 -4.33 20.35
C LEU A 472 8.24 -5.20 21.20
N SER A 473 8.23 -6.51 20.97
CA SER A 473 7.39 -7.46 21.73
C SER A 473 7.86 -7.60 23.18
N GLN A 474 6.94 -7.96 24.08
CA GLN A 474 7.28 -8.43 25.43
C GLN A 474 7.99 -9.80 25.41
N ARG A 475 7.76 -10.59 24.36
CA ARG A 475 8.46 -11.85 24.08
C ARG A 475 9.84 -11.58 23.48
N ARG A 476 10.90 -12.13 24.07
CA ARG A 476 12.26 -12.09 23.51
C ARG A 476 12.42 -12.97 22.26
N LEU A 477 13.34 -12.55 21.39
CA LEU A 477 13.80 -13.35 20.26
C LEU A 477 14.63 -14.56 20.74
N ARG A 478 14.57 -15.66 19.99
CA ARG A 478 15.24 -16.94 20.29
C ARG A 478 16.41 -17.25 19.36
N CYS A 479 16.38 -16.79 18.11
CA CYS A 479 17.41 -17.12 17.13
C CYS A 479 18.71 -16.34 17.41
N ASP A 480 19.88 -16.94 17.16
CA ASP A 480 21.15 -16.23 17.36
C ASP A 480 21.41 -15.17 16.28
N TYR A 481 21.16 -13.90 16.62
CA TYR A 481 21.51 -12.73 15.80
C TYR A 481 22.92 -12.18 16.10
N SER A 482 23.76 -12.94 16.81
CA SER A 482 25.17 -12.65 17.10
C SER A 482 25.38 -11.26 17.72
N ASN A 483 24.63 -10.99 18.80
CA ASN A 483 24.56 -9.72 19.53
C ASN A 483 24.09 -8.50 18.70
N ARG A 484 23.30 -8.72 17.63
CA ARG A 484 22.68 -7.66 16.81
C ARG A 484 21.18 -7.47 17.04
N SER A 485 20.63 -8.08 18.09
CA SER A 485 19.26 -7.82 18.56
C SER A 485 19.24 -6.82 19.73
N SER A 486 18.25 -5.93 19.73
CA SER A 486 17.94 -4.96 20.77
C SER A 486 16.54 -5.26 21.30
N GLU A 487 16.46 -5.94 22.44
CA GLU A 487 15.21 -6.18 23.16
C GLU A 487 14.70 -4.86 23.73
N THR A 488 13.60 -4.34 23.16
CA THR A 488 13.11 -2.98 23.39
C THR A 488 11.59 -2.99 23.63
N PRO A 489 11.08 -3.77 24.60
CA PRO A 489 9.67 -4.15 24.72
C PRO A 489 8.74 -2.95 24.98
N MET A 490 7.80 -2.71 24.08
CA MET A 490 6.77 -1.67 24.20
C MET A 490 5.58 -2.15 25.05
N PRO A 491 4.80 -1.24 25.66
CA PRO A 491 3.58 -1.60 26.37
C PRO A 491 2.61 -2.41 25.49
N PRO A 492 1.98 -3.49 26.01
CA PRO A 492 1.14 -4.36 25.19
C PRO A 492 -0.03 -3.62 24.54
N LEU A 493 -0.36 -3.97 23.28
CA LEU A 493 -1.54 -3.44 22.61
C LEU A 493 -2.82 -3.79 23.42
N GLY A 494 -3.75 -2.83 23.50
CA GLY A 494 -4.98 -2.98 24.29
C GLY A 494 -4.81 -2.89 25.82
N SER A 495 -3.59 -2.65 26.34
CA SER A 495 -3.37 -2.44 27.79
C SER A 495 -3.88 -1.09 28.32
N GLY A 496 -4.16 -0.13 27.42
CA GLY A 496 -4.42 1.27 27.75
C GLY A 496 -3.14 2.09 28.01
N ILE A 497 -1.95 1.50 27.84
CA ILE A 497 -0.66 2.17 28.06
C ILE A 497 0.00 2.44 26.71
N THR A 498 0.37 3.70 26.45
CA THR A 498 1.11 4.14 25.26
C THR A 498 2.63 4.01 25.50
N PRO A 499 3.48 3.64 24.52
CA PRO A 499 4.93 3.86 24.63
C PRO A 499 5.23 5.36 24.83
N THR A 500 6.24 5.68 25.65
CA THR A 500 6.61 7.07 25.97
C THR A 500 7.43 7.69 24.85
N LEU A 501 7.33 9.01 24.68
CA LEU A 501 8.13 9.77 23.73
C LEU A 501 9.64 9.55 23.95
N ASN A 502 10.06 9.54 25.22
CA ASN A 502 11.45 9.27 25.61
C ASN A 502 11.91 7.86 25.19
N MET A 503 11.05 6.84 25.27
CA MET A 503 11.35 5.50 24.76
C MET A 503 11.52 5.55 23.23
N LEU A 504 10.52 6.06 22.51
CA LEU A 504 10.50 6.14 21.04
C LEU A 504 11.74 6.85 20.49
N MET A 505 12.07 8.02 21.05
CA MET A 505 13.26 8.79 20.68
C MET A 505 14.58 8.05 21.00
N SER A 506 14.63 7.27 22.08
CA SER A 506 15.81 6.45 22.42
C SER A 506 16.00 5.32 21.40
N VAL A 507 14.94 4.60 21.01
CA VAL A 507 15.02 3.55 19.97
C VAL A 507 15.47 4.15 18.65
N CYS A 508 14.88 5.28 18.22
CA CYS A 508 15.25 5.97 17.00
C CYS A 508 16.69 6.49 16.98
N ARG A 509 17.17 7.04 18.11
CA ARG A 509 18.58 7.43 18.25
C ARG A 509 19.49 6.22 18.08
N ASN A 510 19.16 5.07 18.67
CA ASN A 510 19.97 3.86 18.58
C ASN A 510 19.98 3.29 17.14
N MET A 511 18.82 3.24 16.47
CA MET A 511 18.73 2.88 15.04
C MET A 511 19.55 3.83 14.17
N ALA A 512 19.42 5.14 14.37
CA ALA A 512 20.18 6.16 13.63
C ALA A 512 21.70 6.03 13.85
N LEU A 513 22.15 5.70 15.06
CA LEU A 513 23.56 5.44 15.35
C LEU A 513 24.07 4.19 14.60
N PHE A 514 23.30 3.10 14.56
CA PHE A 514 23.67 1.91 13.80
C PHE A 514 23.73 2.17 12.28
N LEU A 515 22.75 2.90 11.73
CA LEU A 515 22.72 3.28 10.31
C LEU A 515 23.86 4.24 9.91
N ARG A 516 24.42 5.02 10.84
CA ARG A 516 25.58 5.89 10.59
C ARG A 516 26.90 5.13 10.46
N GLN A 517 27.02 3.91 10.98
CA GLN A 517 28.29 3.17 11.01
C GLN A 517 28.78 2.77 9.60
N LYS A 518 27.86 2.35 8.72
CA LYS A 518 28.14 2.00 7.30
C LYS A 518 26.91 2.29 6.44
N ALA A 519 27.12 2.72 5.20
CA ALA A 519 26.03 2.98 4.25
C ALA A 519 25.20 1.72 3.91
N THR A 520 25.80 0.52 3.98
CA THR A 520 25.11 -0.76 3.75
C THR A 520 24.39 -1.32 4.97
N ASN A 521 24.47 -0.66 6.14
CA ASN A 521 23.73 -1.10 7.32
C ASN A 521 22.22 -0.86 7.13
N PHE A 522 21.38 -1.80 7.57
CA PHE A 522 19.91 -1.63 7.62
C PHE A 522 19.34 -2.03 8.98
N VAL A 523 18.20 -1.48 9.37
CA VAL A 523 17.51 -1.86 10.62
C VAL A 523 16.23 -2.63 10.33
N VAL A 524 15.96 -3.63 11.17
CA VAL A 524 14.72 -4.42 11.15
C VAL A 524 13.94 -4.13 12.42
N ILE A 525 12.67 -3.78 12.29
CA ILE A 525 11.74 -3.60 13.41
C ILE A 525 10.80 -4.81 13.43
N THR A 526 10.61 -5.42 14.60
CA THR A 526 9.76 -6.61 14.76
C THR A 526 8.94 -6.57 16.06
N GLY A 527 7.86 -7.35 16.09
CA GLY A 527 6.82 -7.34 17.12
C GLY A 527 5.44 -6.97 16.55
N PRO A 528 4.46 -6.61 17.40
CA PRO A 528 3.10 -6.28 16.96
C PRO A 528 3.06 -5.26 15.82
N GLU A 529 2.21 -5.48 14.82
CA GLU A 529 2.20 -4.70 13.58
C GLU A 529 2.00 -3.20 13.83
N ALA A 530 1.00 -2.82 14.63
CA ALA A 530 0.75 -1.42 14.99
C ALA A 530 1.94 -0.74 15.72
N GLN A 531 2.71 -1.49 16.53
CA GLN A 531 3.93 -0.98 17.17
C GLN A 531 5.08 -0.84 16.15
N CYS A 532 5.21 -1.78 15.22
CA CYS A 532 6.19 -1.68 14.13
C CYS A 532 5.90 -0.49 13.21
N VAL A 533 4.62 -0.27 12.87
CA VAL A 533 4.17 0.87 12.05
C VAL A 533 4.43 2.19 12.78
N LEU A 534 4.11 2.28 14.08
CA LEU A 534 4.47 3.44 14.91
C LEU A 534 5.97 3.70 14.87
N MET A 535 6.80 2.70 15.21
CA MET A 535 8.25 2.88 15.35
C MET A 535 8.95 3.23 14.03
N ALA A 536 8.48 2.68 12.90
CA ALA A 536 8.96 3.04 11.57
C ALA A 536 8.51 4.45 11.15
N SER A 537 7.26 4.82 11.43
CA SER A 537 6.74 6.18 11.17
C SER A 537 7.52 7.23 11.98
N VAL A 538 7.79 6.94 13.26
CA VAL A 538 8.67 7.73 14.11
C VAL A 538 10.07 7.87 13.50
N MET A 539 10.64 6.80 12.90
CA MET A 539 11.96 6.87 12.26
C MET A 539 11.98 7.75 10.99
N LEU A 540 10.90 7.75 10.20
CA LEU A 540 10.75 8.63 9.03
C LEU A 540 10.60 10.11 9.43
N LEU A 541 9.85 10.39 10.50
CA LEU A 541 9.74 11.73 11.07
C LEU A 541 11.07 12.20 11.68
N TYR A 542 11.67 11.38 12.57
CA TYR A 542 12.93 11.66 13.28
C TYR A 542 14.13 11.89 12.35
N SER A 543 14.10 11.32 11.15
CA SER A 543 15.13 11.54 10.15
C SER A 543 14.91 12.77 9.28
N GLY A 544 13.74 13.43 9.33
CA GLY A 544 13.39 14.52 8.41
C GLY A 544 13.24 14.02 6.97
N VAL A 545 12.60 12.85 6.83
CA VAL A 545 12.37 12.15 5.55
C VAL A 545 10.91 12.28 5.12
N VAL A 546 9.99 12.29 6.08
CA VAL A 546 8.59 12.70 5.91
C VAL A 546 8.27 13.77 6.95
N GLU A 547 7.50 14.80 6.59
CA GLU A 547 7.18 15.94 7.47
C GLU A 547 5.84 15.79 8.23
N LYS A 548 4.97 14.89 7.76
CA LYS A 548 3.58 14.71 8.24
C LYS A 548 3.38 13.30 8.82
N PRO A 549 2.83 13.15 10.04
CA PRO A 549 2.57 11.86 10.66
C PRO A 549 1.74 10.88 9.82
N LEU A 550 0.63 11.34 9.23
CA LEU A 550 -0.21 10.49 8.37
C LEU A 550 0.58 9.95 7.18
N SER A 551 1.32 10.80 6.47
CA SER A 551 2.15 10.37 5.33
C SER A 551 3.32 9.47 5.69
N ALA A 552 3.76 9.48 6.95
CA ALA A 552 4.74 8.50 7.44
C ALA A 552 4.09 7.12 7.64
N ILE A 553 2.86 7.06 8.16
CA ILE A 553 2.07 5.83 8.28
C ILE A 553 1.68 5.29 6.90
N GLU A 554 1.16 6.15 6.01
CA GLU A 554 0.76 5.81 4.64
C GLU A 554 1.91 5.16 3.86
N LEU A 555 3.12 5.73 3.93
CA LEU A 555 4.30 5.15 3.27
C LEU A 555 4.75 3.82 3.90
N VAL A 556 4.73 3.72 5.23
CA VAL A 556 5.04 2.46 5.94
C VAL A 556 4.06 1.34 5.55
N CYS A 557 2.82 1.70 5.27
CA CYS A 557 1.74 0.79 4.90
C CYS A 557 1.46 0.71 3.39
N GLU A 558 2.27 1.33 2.52
CA GLU A 558 2.05 1.36 1.04
C GLU A 558 1.79 -0.04 0.44
N LYS A 559 2.41 -1.08 1.03
CA LYS A 559 2.38 -2.48 0.59
C LYS A 559 1.62 -3.41 1.54
N ARG A 560 0.85 -2.84 2.48
CA ARG A 560 0.13 -3.57 3.54
C ARG A 560 -1.29 -3.00 3.72
N ASN A 561 -2.12 -3.70 4.49
CA ASN A 561 -3.29 -3.06 5.07
C ASN A 561 -2.82 -2.10 6.17
N ILE A 562 -3.39 -0.89 6.23
CA ILE A 562 -3.11 0.05 7.33
C ILE A 562 -3.72 -0.54 8.62
N PRO A 563 -2.94 -0.88 9.65
CA PRO A 563 -3.50 -1.35 10.92
C PRO A 563 -4.20 -0.19 11.63
N ILE A 564 -5.27 -0.48 12.36
CA ILE A 564 -5.95 0.51 13.20
C ILE A 564 -5.00 0.89 14.34
N LEU A 565 -4.39 2.07 14.24
CA LEU A 565 -3.54 2.63 15.30
C LEU A 565 -4.43 3.33 16.36
N PRO A 566 -4.15 3.18 17.66
CA PRO A 566 -4.84 3.95 18.69
C PRO A 566 -4.65 5.47 18.51
N PRO A 567 -5.63 6.32 18.87
CA PRO A 567 -5.46 7.78 18.88
C PRO A 567 -4.21 8.26 19.64
N SER A 568 -3.77 7.54 20.67
CA SER A 568 -2.51 7.84 21.37
C SER A 568 -1.25 7.68 20.51
N TYR A 569 -1.25 6.78 19.53
CA TYR A 569 -0.12 6.58 18.62
C TYR A 569 -0.03 7.75 17.63
N HIS A 570 -1.18 8.26 17.16
CA HIS A 570 -1.24 9.49 16.38
C HIS A 570 -0.73 10.70 17.18
N ARG A 571 -1.26 10.93 18.39
CA ARG A 571 -0.81 12.02 19.28
C ARG A 571 0.70 11.96 19.58
N GLN A 572 1.27 10.77 19.77
CA GLN A 572 2.73 10.60 19.93
C GLN A 572 3.51 11.01 18.66
N LEU A 573 3.03 10.66 17.47
CA LEU A 573 3.66 11.06 16.21
C LEU A 573 3.56 12.59 15.98
N ASP A 574 2.45 13.23 16.34
CA ASP A 574 2.27 14.68 16.23
C ASP A 574 3.20 15.46 17.18
N ILE A 575 3.31 15.01 18.44
CA ILE A 575 4.25 15.57 19.43
C ILE A 575 5.70 15.38 18.96
N LEU A 576 6.06 14.19 18.50
CA LEU A 576 7.40 13.89 18.01
C LEU A 576 7.76 14.70 16.76
N ARG A 577 6.83 14.81 15.79
CA ARG A 577 6.98 15.67 14.61
C ARG A 577 7.22 17.12 15.04
N THR A 578 6.47 17.62 16.02
CA THR A 578 6.62 18.98 16.55
C THR A 578 8.02 19.18 17.13
N ILE A 579 8.50 18.26 17.96
CA ILE A 579 9.83 18.34 18.60
C ILE A 579 10.99 18.22 17.61
N VAL A 580 10.83 17.44 16.52
CA VAL A 580 11.88 17.23 15.51
C VAL A 580 11.93 18.34 14.46
N SER A 581 10.78 18.95 14.12
CA SER A 581 10.70 19.96 13.04
C SER A 581 10.67 21.42 13.52
N THR A 582 10.36 21.68 14.79
CA THR A 582 10.39 23.04 15.36
C THR A 582 11.79 23.40 15.85
N ASP A 583 12.23 24.63 15.61
CA ASP A 583 13.48 25.14 16.17
C ASP A 583 13.41 25.30 17.70
N ARG A 584 14.57 25.52 18.33
CA ARG A 584 14.71 25.58 19.79
C ARG A 584 13.98 26.76 20.43
N GLU A 585 13.77 27.87 19.73
CA GLU A 585 13.16 29.07 20.30
C GLU A 585 11.64 28.99 20.23
N ASN A 586 11.08 28.62 19.07
CA ASN A 586 9.65 28.36 18.94
C ASN A 586 9.21 27.16 19.80
N LEU A 587 9.99 26.08 19.89
CA LEU A 587 9.66 24.96 20.77
C LEU A 587 9.62 25.40 22.25
N ARG A 588 10.54 26.26 22.68
CA ARG A 588 10.55 26.87 24.03
C ARG A 588 9.39 27.83 24.30
N ALA A 589 8.73 28.35 23.27
CA ALA A 589 7.49 29.11 23.41
C ALA A 589 6.24 28.21 23.47
N MET A 590 6.31 27.01 22.88
CA MET A 590 5.22 26.02 22.86
C MET A 590 5.16 25.12 24.10
N VAL A 591 6.28 24.90 24.80
CA VAL A 591 6.33 24.05 26.00
C VAL A 591 6.69 24.80 27.28
N HIS A 592 6.38 24.20 28.43
CA HIS A 592 6.70 24.70 29.77
C HIS A 592 7.28 23.62 30.69
N ASN A 593 7.95 23.98 31.80
CA ASN A 593 8.32 23.04 32.87
C ASN A 593 7.61 23.35 34.21
N ARG A 594 6.41 23.95 34.12
CA ARG A 594 5.49 24.14 35.25
C ARG A 594 5.04 22.79 35.82
N ARG A 595 4.77 22.75 37.14
CA ARG A 595 4.17 21.57 37.79
C ARG A 595 2.68 21.49 37.45
N VAL A 596 2.27 20.45 36.73
CA VAL A 596 0.87 20.13 36.43
C VAL A 596 0.32 19.19 37.50
N LEU A 597 -0.91 19.44 37.96
CA LEU A 597 -1.68 18.56 38.83
C LEU A 597 -2.99 18.15 38.13
N LEU A 598 -3.39 16.88 38.23
CA LEU A 598 -4.70 16.40 37.76
C LEU A 598 -5.71 16.43 38.90
N ASP A 599 -6.83 17.12 38.68
CA ASP A 599 -7.80 17.48 39.73
C ASP A 599 -8.99 16.51 39.81
N SER A 600 -9.80 16.44 38.75
CA SER A 600 -10.89 15.46 38.61
C SER A 600 -11.06 15.02 37.15
N ILE A 601 -11.71 13.88 36.93
CA ILE A 601 -12.12 13.40 35.59
C ILE A 601 -13.63 13.44 35.51
N LEU A 602 -14.14 14.17 34.54
CA LEU A 602 -15.54 14.21 34.13
C LEU A 602 -15.75 13.25 32.95
N ILE A 603 -16.81 12.45 32.99
CA ILE A 603 -17.20 11.56 31.88
C ILE A 603 -18.68 11.75 31.61
N SER A 604 -19.08 12.00 30.36
CA SER A 604 -20.49 12.15 29.99
C SER A 604 -20.78 11.73 28.54
N PRO A 605 -21.92 11.06 28.27
CA PRO A 605 -22.82 10.43 29.25
C PRO A 605 -22.15 9.25 29.99
N THR A 606 -22.72 8.84 31.12
CA THR A 606 -22.23 7.69 31.91
C THR A 606 -22.18 6.40 31.08
N PRO A 607 -21.01 5.75 30.94
CA PRO A 607 -20.88 4.50 30.17
C PRO A 607 -21.61 3.31 30.80
N THR A 608 -22.10 2.39 29.97
CA THR A 608 -22.95 1.25 30.38
C THR A 608 -22.17 -0.07 30.33
N PHE A 609 -21.21 -0.23 31.23
CA PHE A 609 -20.31 -1.40 31.30
C PHE A 609 -20.75 -2.50 32.28
N ASN A 610 -21.66 -2.21 33.21
CA ASN A 610 -22.23 -3.20 34.12
C ASN A 610 -23.08 -4.25 33.35
N ARG A 611 -23.42 -5.36 34.01
CA ARG A 611 -24.06 -6.51 33.33
C ARG A 611 -25.46 -6.21 32.79
N SER A 612 -26.15 -5.24 33.38
CA SER A 612 -27.49 -4.74 33.01
C SER A 612 -27.45 -3.69 31.90
N ARG A 613 -26.27 -3.20 31.50
CA ARG A 613 -26.08 -2.01 30.64
C ARG A 613 -26.82 -0.76 31.17
N THR A 614 -26.86 -0.57 32.49
CA THR A 614 -27.43 0.61 33.16
C THR A 614 -26.37 1.60 33.65
N GLY A 615 -25.10 1.22 33.74
CA GLY A 615 -24.07 2.10 34.32
C GLY A 615 -22.68 1.49 34.42
N CYS A 616 -21.81 2.10 35.24
CA CYS A 616 -20.44 1.65 35.47
C CYS A 616 -20.00 1.79 36.93
N ARG A 617 -18.88 1.15 37.26
CA ARG A 617 -18.14 1.29 38.54
C ARG A 617 -16.66 1.48 38.17
N PRO A 618 -16.17 2.73 38.05
CA PRO A 618 -14.87 3.01 37.46
C PRO A 618 -13.71 2.89 38.46
N ILE A 619 -12.57 2.41 37.96
CA ILE A 619 -11.24 2.56 38.56
C ILE A 619 -10.40 3.38 37.60
N VAL A 620 -9.71 4.41 38.11
CA VAL A 620 -8.76 5.23 37.37
C VAL A 620 -7.35 4.82 37.77
N GLU A 621 -6.44 4.72 36.81
CA GLU A 621 -4.99 4.64 37.06
C GLU A 621 -4.27 5.73 36.27
N ILE A 622 -3.31 6.40 36.92
CA ILE A 622 -2.55 7.51 36.34
C ILE A 622 -1.09 7.10 36.22
N TYR A 623 -0.56 7.23 35.02
CA TYR A 623 0.84 6.97 34.67
C TYR A 623 1.53 8.27 34.24
N SER A 624 2.81 8.40 34.55
CA SER A 624 3.68 9.51 34.16
C SER A 624 5.07 8.97 33.82
N ALA A 625 5.63 9.37 32.69
CA ALA A 625 6.87 8.81 32.13
C ALA A 625 6.86 7.26 32.08
N GLY A 626 5.69 6.66 31.83
CA GLY A 626 5.48 5.19 31.79
C GLY A 626 5.34 4.51 33.15
N ASN A 627 5.49 5.23 34.27
CA ASN A 627 5.38 4.68 35.62
C ASN A 627 4.01 5.00 36.23
N LYS A 628 3.37 4.01 36.86
CA LYS A 628 2.12 4.21 37.60
C LYS A 628 2.37 5.06 38.84
N LEU A 629 1.77 6.26 38.90
CA LEU A 629 1.86 7.17 40.04
C LEU A 629 0.72 6.99 41.04
N TRP A 630 -0.49 6.68 40.57
CA TRP A 630 -1.71 6.78 41.38
C TRP A 630 -2.85 5.90 40.85
N THR A 631 -3.81 5.57 41.71
CA THR A 631 -5.02 4.82 41.34
C THR A 631 -6.19 5.08 42.32
N THR A 632 -7.44 5.00 41.85
CA THR A 632 -8.63 4.88 42.74
C THR A 632 -8.89 3.44 43.21
N GLY A 633 -8.02 2.49 42.84
CA GLY A 633 -8.16 1.07 43.15
C GLY A 633 -8.34 0.80 44.64
N LYS A 634 -9.52 0.26 44.98
CA LYS A 634 -9.99 -0.11 46.32
C LYS A 634 -10.68 -1.48 46.26
N ASP A 635 -11.08 -2.00 47.41
CA ASP A 635 -11.97 -3.15 47.46
C ASP A 635 -13.30 -2.87 46.75
N TYR A 636 -13.89 -3.91 46.15
CA TYR A 636 -14.98 -3.77 45.17
C TYR A 636 -16.21 -3.02 45.70
N GLU A 637 -16.49 -3.09 47.01
CA GLU A 637 -17.63 -2.44 47.64
C GLU A 637 -17.36 -0.98 48.09
N GLU A 638 -16.11 -0.53 48.14
CA GLU A 638 -15.78 0.89 48.36
C GLU A 638 -15.83 1.72 47.07
N LEU A 639 -15.90 1.06 45.90
CA LEU A 639 -15.88 1.71 44.60
C LEU A 639 -17.27 2.25 44.24
N GLN A 640 -17.36 3.57 44.06
CA GLN A 640 -18.59 4.25 43.66
C GLN A 640 -19.10 3.71 42.31
N SER A 641 -20.37 3.32 42.27
CA SER A 641 -21.10 3.02 41.04
C SER A 641 -21.95 4.21 40.60
N PHE A 642 -22.07 4.39 39.29
CA PHE A 642 -22.81 5.44 38.62
C PHE A 642 -23.78 4.75 37.65
N GLU A 643 -25.08 4.83 37.92
CA GLU A 643 -26.12 4.18 37.10
C GLU A 643 -27.14 5.19 36.58
N LEU A 644 -27.76 4.86 35.45
CA LEU A 644 -28.77 5.67 34.76
C LEU A 644 -30.18 5.26 35.23
N PRO A 645 -31.10 6.22 35.45
CA PRO A 645 -30.99 7.63 35.09
C PRO A 645 -30.32 8.53 36.15
N GLU A 646 -30.07 8.06 37.38
CA GLU A 646 -29.66 8.91 38.51
C GLU A 646 -28.35 9.69 38.25
N SER A 647 -27.38 9.07 37.59
CA SER A 647 -26.07 9.65 37.27
C SER A 647 -25.87 9.72 35.77
N SER A 648 -26.29 10.82 35.14
CA SER A 648 -26.05 11.10 33.70
C SER A 648 -24.60 11.44 33.35
N LYS A 649 -23.78 11.71 34.37
CA LYS A 649 -22.33 11.93 34.27
C LYS A 649 -21.60 11.23 35.41
N VAL A 650 -20.32 10.97 35.21
CA VAL A 650 -19.35 10.53 36.23
C VAL A 650 -18.44 11.71 36.57
N ASP A 651 -18.15 11.95 37.85
CA ASP A 651 -17.14 12.92 38.32
C ASP A 651 -16.23 12.19 39.32
N LEU A 652 -14.94 12.09 39.01
CA LEU A 652 -13.95 11.30 39.74
C LEU A 652 -12.85 12.23 40.26
N ASN A 653 -12.91 12.58 41.54
CA ASN A 653 -11.89 13.40 42.20
C ASN A 653 -10.59 12.62 42.36
N LEU A 654 -9.47 13.22 41.93
CA LEU A 654 -8.13 12.62 41.98
C LEU A 654 -7.29 13.16 43.15
N GLY A 655 -7.67 14.28 43.76
CA GLY A 655 -6.91 14.89 44.86
C GLY A 655 -5.63 15.62 44.42
N HIS A 656 -5.64 16.24 43.24
CA HIS A 656 -4.52 17.04 42.68
C HIS A 656 -3.22 16.24 42.42
N VAL A 657 -3.32 15.09 41.75
CA VAL A 657 -2.19 14.17 41.47
C VAL A 657 -1.12 14.87 40.62
N PRO A 658 0.15 14.99 41.07
CA PRO A 658 1.20 15.62 40.29
C PRO A 658 1.65 14.74 39.13
N VAL A 659 1.81 15.33 37.95
CA VAL A 659 2.24 14.63 36.72
C VAL A 659 3.31 15.42 35.95
N ALA A 660 4.09 14.71 35.15
CA ALA A 660 5.12 15.24 34.26
C ALA A 660 5.24 14.38 32.98
N ASP A 661 5.96 14.91 31.99
CA ASP A 661 6.33 14.22 30.73
C ASP A 661 5.13 13.55 30.04
N ASP A 662 5.28 12.35 29.49
CA ASP A 662 4.18 11.52 28.99
C ASP A 662 3.22 11.13 30.13
N VAL A 663 1.99 11.68 30.13
CA VAL A 663 0.92 11.39 31.08
C VAL A 663 -0.13 10.50 30.43
N GLN A 664 -0.62 9.52 31.17
CA GLN A 664 -1.67 8.60 30.70
C GLN A 664 -2.70 8.37 31.81
N VAL A 665 -3.97 8.41 31.43
CA VAL A 665 -5.12 8.24 32.32
C VAL A 665 -5.92 7.05 31.79
N VAL A 666 -5.88 5.94 32.53
CA VAL A 666 -6.48 4.68 32.14
C VAL A 666 -7.71 4.43 33.01
N VAL A 667 -8.86 4.16 32.40
CA VAL A 667 -10.14 4.00 33.11
C VAL A 667 -10.70 2.61 32.85
N TYR A 668 -10.93 1.86 33.92
CA TYR A 668 -11.44 0.48 33.92
C TYR A 668 -12.80 0.40 34.59
N HIS A 669 -13.67 -0.51 34.15
CA HIS A 669 -14.82 -0.96 34.93
C HIS A 669 -14.40 -2.10 35.88
N ALA A 670 -14.62 -1.90 37.18
CA ALA A 670 -14.51 -2.94 38.19
C ALA A 670 -15.70 -3.91 38.11
N ARG A 671 -15.44 -5.21 37.96
CA ARG A 671 -16.47 -6.26 37.84
C ARG A 671 -16.20 -7.44 38.77
N TRP A 672 -17.10 -7.71 39.71
CA TRP A 672 -17.00 -8.90 40.56
C TRP A 672 -17.25 -10.20 39.78
N THR A 673 -16.36 -11.17 39.97
CA THR A 673 -16.37 -12.46 39.25
C THR A 673 -16.45 -13.63 40.23
N LYS A 674 -17.68 -14.02 40.59
CA LYS A 674 -17.97 -15.10 41.55
C LYS A 674 -17.18 -16.40 41.30
N MET A 675 -16.98 -16.79 40.04
CA MET A 675 -16.25 -18.03 39.68
C MET A 675 -14.75 -18.02 40.04
N GLN A 676 -14.14 -16.83 40.20
CA GLN A 676 -12.74 -16.67 40.58
C GLN A 676 -12.56 -15.98 41.94
N ASN A 677 -13.68 -15.73 42.66
CA ASN A 677 -13.77 -14.98 43.90
C ASN A 677 -12.90 -13.71 43.97
N ARG A 678 -12.85 -12.94 42.87
CA ARG A 678 -12.06 -11.71 42.77
C ARG A 678 -12.73 -10.65 41.91
N MET A 679 -12.33 -9.40 42.14
CA MET A 679 -12.56 -8.30 41.22
C MET A 679 -11.75 -8.51 39.94
N GLN A 680 -12.34 -8.15 38.80
CA GLN A 680 -11.67 -8.02 37.51
C GLN A 680 -11.76 -6.57 37.05
N GLN A 681 -10.72 -6.08 36.37
CA GLN A 681 -10.71 -4.77 35.71
C GLN A 681 -10.94 -5.00 34.20
N HIS A 682 -11.96 -4.36 33.65
CA HIS A 682 -12.23 -4.34 32.20
C HIS A 682 -11.91 -2.94 31.67
N LEU A 683 -10.96 -2.79 30.74
CA LEU A 683 -10.60 -1.47 30.19
C LEU A 683 -11.82 -0.82 29.53
N MET A 684 -12.16 0.41 29.93
CA MET A 684 -13.18 1.22 29.25
C MET A 684 -12.51 2.05 28.16
N PHE A 685 -11.55 2.89 28.55
CA PHE A 685 -10.77 3.71 27.65
C PHE A 685 -9.44 4.12 28.29
N SER A 686 -8.51 4.64 27.49
CA SER A 686 -7.42 5.46 28.00
C SER A 686 -7.24 6.76 27.22
N ALA A 687 -6.69 7.75 27.91
CA ALA A 687 -6.34 9.07 27.38
C ALA A 687 -4.86 9.33 27.64
N SER A 688 -4.17 10.04 26.75
CA SER A 688 -2.77 10.42 26.98
C SER A 688 -2.41 11.77 26.38
N PHE A 689 -1.45 12.45 27.00
CA PHE A 689 -0.99 13.79 26.65
C PHE A 689 0.40 14.01 27.25
N HIS A 690 1.14 15.02 26.80
CA HIS A 690 2.43 15.36 27.38
C HIS A 690 2.29 16.62 28.24
N ALA A 691 2.59 16.52 29.54
CA ALA A 691 2.33 17.58 30.53
C ALA A 691 2.92 18.94 30.13
N ASN A 692 4.10 18.92 29.52
CA ASN A 692 4.83 20.13 29.12
C ASN A 692 4.22 20.87 27.92
N PHE A 693 3.27 20.26 27.19
CA PHE A 693 2.57 20.83 26.02
C PHE A 693 1.16 21.37 26.36
N ILE A 694 0.76 21.35 27.64
CA ILE A 694 -0.50 21.93 28.09
C ILE A 694 -0.33 23.46 28.15
N ASP A 695 -1.25 24.23 27.56
CA ASP A 695 -1.28 25.68 27.75
C ASP A 695 -1.46 26.00 29.26
N PRO A 696 -0.62 26.84 29.89
CA PRO A 696 -0.74 27.20 31.31
C PRO A 696 -2.10 27.72 31.76
N HIS A 697 -2.90 28.26 30.83
CA HIS A 697 -4.24 28.82 31.06
C HIS A 697 -5.36 27.79 30.83
N THR A 698 -5.04 26.59 30.34
CA THR A 698 -6.00 25.49 30.26
C THR A 698 -6.30 24.95 31.67
N HIS A 699 -7.59 24.79 31.97
CA HIS A 699 -8.07 24.23 33.24
C HIS A 699 -8.83 22.91 33.07
N ILE A 700 -9.17 22.56 31.84
CA ILE A 700 -9.78 21.27 31.48
C ILE A 700 -9.31 20.84 30.09
N LEU A 701 -8.84 19.60 29.98
CA LEU A 701 -8.58 18.93 28.71
C LEU A 701 -9.86 18.19 28.32
N GLU A 702 -10.63 18.73 27.38
CA GLU A 702 -11.74 18.01 26.77
C GLU A 702 -11.23 17.07 25.66
N MET A 703 -11.71 15.83 25.69
CA MET A 703 -11.37 14.77 24.74
C MET A 703 -12.68 14.09 24.30
N GLY A 704 -12.93 14.06 23.00
CA GLY A 704 -14.06 13.36 22.41
C GLY A 704 -13.76 11.88 22.19
N ARG A 705 -14.76 11.11 21.74
CA ARG A 705 -14.62 9.68 21.39
C ARG A 705 -13.38 9.37 20.54
N ALA A 706 -13.11 10.19 19.53
CA ALA A 706 -12.00 10.01 18.58
C ALA A 706 -10.61 10.26 19.18
N ASP A 707 -10.52 10.92 20.34
CA ASP A 707 -9.25 11.23 21.02
C ASP A 707 -8.83 10.13 21.98
N LEU A 708 -9.67 9.12 22.22
CA LEU A 708 -9.53 8.12 23.27
C LEU A 708 -9.20 6.73 22.70
N ASP A 709 -8.30 6.01 23.36
CA ASP A 709 -8.00 4.62 23.03
C ASP A 709 -9.11 3.73 23.60
N ILE A 710 -10.02 3.27 22.74
CA ILE A 710 -11.20 2.44 23.07
C ILE A 710 -11.10 1.09 22.34
N SER A 711 -11.54 0.00 22.98
CA SER A 711 -11.62 -1.32 22.33
C SER A 711 -12.81 -1.37 21.35
N PRO A 712 -12.65 -1.87 20.11
CA PRO A 712 -13.77 -2.00 19.16
C PRO A 712 -14.97 -2.81 19.70
N ASP A 713 -14.72 -3.83 20.52
CA ASP A 713 -15.78 -4.65 21.16
C ASP A 713 -16.62 -3.87 22.20
N ASP A 714 -16.09 -2.73 22.67
CA ASP A 714 -16.68 -1.89 23.71
C ASP A 714 -17.37 -0.63 23.14
N GLU A 715 -17.27 -0.37 21.83
CA GLU A 715 -17.83 0.81 21.15
C GLU A 715 -19.28 1.09 21.53
N GLY A 716 -20.14 0.06 21.55
CA GLY A 716 -21.57 0.16 21.88
C GLY A 716 -21.90 0.30 23.37
N LYS A 717 -20.94 0.63 24.23
CA LYS A 717 -21.12 0.84 25.69
C LYS A 717 -20.96 2.31 26.10
N PHE A 718 -20.72 3.20 25.14
CA PHE A 718 -20.62 4.65 25.31
C PHE A 718 -21.80 5.32 24.62
N GLY A 719 -22.56 6.13 25.36
CA GLY A 719 -23.64 6.93 24.78
C GLY A 719 -23.10 8.14 24.01
N GLU A 720 -23.82 8.61 23.01
CA GLU A 720 -23.37 9.68 22.12
C GLU A 720 -24.09 11.02 22.39
N PRO A 721 -23.40 12.17 22.28
CA PRO A 721 -21.96 12.33 22.02
C PRO A 721 -21.11 12.05 23.28
N PHE A 722 -20.09 11.19 23.16
CA PHE A 722 -19.22 10.85 24.29
C PHE A 722 -18.07 11.86 24.46
N ARG A 723 -17.88 12.34 25.70
CA ARG A 723 -16.77 13.23 26.10
C ARG A 723 -16.17 12.84 27.45
N VAL A 724 -14.87 13.07 27.56
CA VAL A 724 -14.09 13.03 28.82
C VAL A 724 -13.45 14.40 29.03
N GLY A 725 -13.55 14.94 30.24
CA GLY A 725 -12.95 16.22 30.63
C GLY A 725 -12.00 16.03 31.81
N ILE A 726 -10.69 16.16 31.58
CA ILE A 726 -9.68 16.00 32.62
C ILE A 726 -9.33 17.40 33.15
N ARG A 727 -9.72 17.71 34.40
CA ARG A 727 -9.37 19.00 35.03
C ARG A 727 -7.89 19.03 35.38
N VAL A 728 -7.21 20.13 35.04
CA VAL A 728 -5.76 20.31 35.21
C VAL A 728 -5.45 21.64 35.90
N ILE A 729 -4.42 21.63 36.76
CA ILE A 729 -3.95 22.81 37.49
C ILE A 729 -2.44 22.97 37.25
N SER A 730 -2.09 23.81 36.28
CA SER A 730 -0.70 24.24 36.04
C SER A 730 -0.29 25.30 37.05
N LYS A 731 0.80 25.07 37.81
CA LYS A 731 1.32 26.06 38.76
C LYS A 731 2.01 27.22 38.02
N MET A 732 1.92 28.43 38.58
CA MET A 732 2.47 29.65 37.98
C MET A 732 4.01 29.63 37.83
N LEU A 733 4.71 29.00 38.77
CA LEU A 733 6.16 28.87 38.73
C LEU A 733 6.58 27.81 37.70
N ASP A 734 7.25 28.26 36.64
CA ASP A 734 8.01 27.38 35.76
C ASP A 734 9.36 27.02 36.41
N ARG A 735 9.86 25.82 36.13
CA ARG A 735 11.14 25.29 36.63
C ARG A 735 12.30 25.52 35.65
N GLY A 736 12.01 25.92 34.40
CA GLY A 736 13.00 26.12 33.34
C GLY A 736 13.40 24.83 32.60
N PHE A 737 14.28 24.97 31.61
CA PHE A 737 14.75 23.91 30.70
C PHE A 737 16.27 23.72 30.75
#